data_AF-A0A370TAR1-F1
#
_entry.id   AF-A0A370TAR1-F1
#
_cell.length_a   1.000
_cell.length_b   1.000
_cell.length_c   1.000
_cell.angle_alpha   90.00
_cell.angle_beta   90.00
_cell.angle_gamma   90.00
#
_symmetry.space_group_name_H-M   'P 1'
#
loop_
_entity.id
_entity.type
_entity.pdbx_description
1 polymer ?
#
loop_
_entity_poly.entity_id
_entity_poly.type
_entity_poly.pdbx_seq_one_letter_code
_entity_poly.pdbx_strand_id
1 'polypeptide(L)'
;MAQTPNVHHGFTKSWIDFDRPSWQRRITMTDNGGAWVSGTTVILLALASPAAYIICNRAIAGTWAYLEGIYFTQREARLPKSSSTNVPREDTGLLPAKRKFYYAKVRKTWRSSRTPDFALIELGRLGWEMATHHPVSANHTGFKWANLWARKFELLLCFFLELLCLAIFGLFAWGSIAATGLISDTIALSASEDCGFWIPDPKATLKPNGTYGYFYLQEIEAMEYAKTCYGAEKGADGCNFFVTQDFPITETENDFCPFEELCLDGRYTAFSMSTELISSKSLGINVPTGYKFNRTTTCAPIKREGRVVETPDSYEYYYGAHGINNWTWKSPKGQIKSFPGYDVASFCYEEGSSAGWDPIPAFRSKDYEVTSLFLIRSQNNYHKTSRDDPIFPAKLQVDPPMRPYPLFYNDDPVATTLACVDSVSVCHANGELCWNKINNPINELAPHIEKTGYYMLNIALTRSNICNGIFLRGGSALDAQSKMQANLSVPLSLPLAPEQWKVEVRSLFKASLARIQIDLRDYMRGAAANVAGFKDHTESGYTEMCGAYKFRTVGWTNINAWAFWLLITLVVAVYFLSWELGESSKEQKTVAELIWAATAVRAVKLMYRKWASPERATVDANQAAAANESNAAGMSAVHVVGEDEDEDEDEDE
;
A
#
# COMPACT_ATOMS: atom_id res chain seq x y z
N MET A 1 35.81 1.45 -13.59
CA MET A 1 35.31 0.16 -13.07
C MET A 1 33.83 0.35 -12.77
N ALA A 2 32.99 -0.30 -13.56
CA ALA A 2 31.53 -0.24 -13.46
C ALA A 2 31.03 -1.44 -12.66
N GLN A 3 30.14 -1.20 -11.70
CA GLN A 3 29.18 -2.18 -11.21
C GLN A 3 27.84 -1.47 -10.97
N THR A 4 26.82 -2.00 -11.62
CA THR A 4 25.42 -1.60 -11.62
C THR A 4 24.74 -1.91 -10.29
N PRO A 5 23.83 -1.07 -9.77
CA PRO A 5 22.94 -1.47 -8.69
C PRO A 5 21.70 -2.18 -9.25
N ASN A 6 21.45 -3.39 -8.74
CA ASN A 6 20.18 -4.09 -8.83
C ASN A 6 19.10 -3.28 -8.11
N VAL A 7 18.00 -2.99 -8.80
CA VAL A 7 16.83 -2.34 -8.23
C VAL A 7 15.90 -3.43 -7.67
N HIS A 8 15.96 -3.64 -6.36
CA HIS A 8 14.88 -4.30 -5.61
C HIS A 8 13.87 -3.21 -5.20
N HIS A 9 12.67 -3.26 -5.78
CA HIS A 9 11.54 -2.45 -5.30
C HIS A 9 10.89 -3.16 -4.11
N GLY A 10 11.48 -2.96 -2.93
CA GLY A 10 10.82 -3.20 -1.65
C GLY A 10 10.12 -1.93 -1.18
N PHE A 11 8.81 -2.00 -0.95
CA PHE A 11 8.15 -1.08 -0.03
C PHE A 11 8.55 -1.49 1.40
N THR A 12 9.79 -1.18 1.76
CA THR A 12 10.26 -1.16 3.15
C THR A 12 10.63 0.28 3.48
N LYS A 13 9.62 1.01 3.98
CA LYS A 13 9.71 2.09 4.98
C LYS A 13 8.37 2.80 5.02
N SER A 14 7.61 2.58 6.10
CA SER A 14 6.76 3.63 6.62
C SER A 14 7.68 4.83 6.92
N TRP A 15 7.41 5.96 6.29
CA TRP A 15 8.23 7.15 6.43
C TRP A 15 7.88 7.88 7.72
N ILE A 16 8.45 7.43 8.84
CA ILE A 16 8.73 8.27 10.01
C ILE A 16 10.21 8.08 10.33
N ASP A 17 11.03 9.03 9.90
CA ASP A 17 12.45 9.12 10.25
C ASP A 17 12.56 9.59 11.71
N PHE A 18 12.85 8.66 12.64
CA PHE A 18 12.85 8.92 14.09
C PHE A 18 14.07 9.74 14.58
N ASP A 19 15.04 10.01 13.71
CA ASP A 19 16.24 10.78 14.05
C ASP A 19 16.06 12.31 13.95
N ARG A 20 14.85 12.80 13.62
CA ARG A 20 14.58 14.25 13.46
C ARG A 20 13.65 14.83 14.52
N PRO A 21 13.93 16.04 15.05
CA PRO A 21 13.09 16.69 16.05
C PRO A 21 11.70 17.06 15.51
N SER A 22 10.70 17.04 16.41
CA SER A 22 9.26 17.07 16.14
C SER A 22 8.76 18.24 15.28
N TRP A 23 9.49 19.36 15.21
CA TRP A 23 9.09 20.58 14.49
C TRP A 23 9.41 20.56 12.99
N GLN A 24 10.12 19.55 12.46
CA GLN A 24 10.39 19.39 11.02
C GLN A 24 9.38 18.50 10.27
N ARG A 25 8.32 18.01 10.93
CA ARG A 25 7.28 17.21 10.27
C ARG A 25 6.33 18.12 9.50
N ARG A 26 6.64 18.37 8.23
CA ARG A 26 5.80 19.15 7.31
C ARG A 26 4.85 18.22 6.56
N ILE A 27 3.55 18.53 6.65
CA ILE A 27 2.45 17.94 5.86
C ILE A 27 2.66 18.32 4.39
N THR A 28 2.58 17.36 3.46
CA THR A 28 2.53 17.64 2.02
C THR A 28 1.23 17.14 1.38
N MET A 29 0.51 18.13 0.86
CA MET A 29 -0.23 18.23 -0.41
C MET A 29 -1.20 17.12 -0.81
N THR A 30 -2.45 17.53 -0.96
CA THR A 30 -3.53 16.86 -1.67
C THR A 30 -3.21 16.74 -3.18
N ASP A 31 -3.04 15.50 -3.65
CA ASP A 31 -2.89 15.15 -5.06
C ASP A 31 -4.26 15.10 -5.77
N ASN A 32 -4.75 16.24 -6.26
CA ASN A 32 -5.92 16.27 -7.14
C ASN A 32 -5.66 16.98 -8.49
N GLY A 33 -4.41 17.34 -8.80
CA GLY A 33 -4.06 18.07 -10.03
C GLY A 33 -3.76 17.20 -11.27
N GLY A 34 -3.44 15.92 -11.09
CA GLY A 34 -2.86 15.09 -12.16
C GLY A 34 -3.86 14.51 -13.17
N ALA A 35 -5.09 14.21 -12.75
CA ALA A 35 -6.03 13.45 -13.57
C ALA A 35 -6.64 14.24 -14.74
N TRP A 36 -6.79 15.57 -14.61
CA TRP A 36 -7.39 16.42 -15.65
C TRP A 36 -6.42 16.79 -16.78
N VAL A 37 -5.11 16.77 -16.50
CA VAL A 37 -4.08 17.12 -17.49
C VAL A 37 -3.80 15.96 -18.44
N SER A 38 -3.90 14.70 -17.99
CA SER A 38 -3.57 13.54 -18.82
C SER A 38 -4.59 13.28 -19.94
N GLY A 39 -5.90 13.32 -19.64
CA GLY A 39 -6.95 13.07 -20.63
C GLY A 39 -6.97 14.09 -21.77
N THR A 40 -6.83 15.38 -21.43
CA THR A 40 -6.82 16.47 -22.41
C THR A 40 -5.57 16.44 -23.29
N THR A 41 -4.42 16.08 -22.73
CA THR A 41 -3.14 15.97 -23.46
C THR A 41 -3.14 14.77 -24.41
N VAL A 42 -3.74 13.64 -24.01
CA VAL A 42 -3.89 12.44 -24.84
C VAL A 42 -4.78 12.71 -26.06
N ILE A 43 -5.90 13.43 -25.89
CA ILE A 43 -6.77 13.82 -27.01
C ILE A 43 -6.05 14.81 -27.95
N LEU A 44 -5.32 15.78 -27.40
CA LEU A 44 -4.58 16.75 -28.21
C LEU A 44 -3.42 16.13 -28.99
N LEU A 45 -2.70 15.15 -28.43
CA LEU A 45 -1.62 14.44 -29.13
C LEU A 45 -2.15 13.46 -30.19
N ALA A 46 -3.29 12.79 -29.92
CA ALA A 46 -3.95 11.94 -30.92
C ALA A 46 -4.48 12.74 -32.12
N LEU A 47 -4.95 13.98 -31.89
CA LEU A 47 -5.37 14.90 -32.95
C LEU A 47 -4.18 15.58 -33.66
N ALA A 48 -3.04 15.71 -33.00
CA ALA A 48 -1.84 16.28 -33.59
C ALA A 48 -1.15 15.35 -34.61
N SER A 49 -1.31 14.03 -34.49
CA SER A 49 -0.71 13.06 -35.43
C SER A 49 -1.23 13.20 -36.89
N PRO A 50 -2.56 13.21 -37.13
CA PRO A 50 -3.09 13.45 -38.48
C PRO A 50 -2.76 14.86 -39.00
N ALA A 51 -2.74 15.87 -38.13
CA ALA A 51 -2.41 17.24 -38.52
C ALA A 51 -0.93 17.38 -38.91
N ALA A 52 -0.01 16.75 -38.16
CA ALA A 52 1.41 16.70 -38.49
C ALA A 52 1.64 15.92 -39.80
N TYR A 53 0.91 14.82 -40.02
CA TYR A 53 0.93 14.07 -41.28
C TYR A 53 0.45 14.92 -42.47
N ILE A 54 -0.63 15.68 -42.31
CA ILE A 54 -1.16 16.59 -43.34
C ILE A 54 -0.19 17.75 -43.61
N ILE A 55 0.40 18.34 -42.57
CA ILE A 55 1.39 19.43 -42.71
C ILE A 55 2.65 18.93 -43.43
N CYS A 56 3.13 17.74 -43.08
CA CYS A 56 4.28 17.11 -43.73
C CYS A 56 3.97 16.81 -45.21
N ASN A 57 2.82 16.21 -45.51
CA ASN A 57 2.39 15.95 -46.89
C ASN A 57 2.20 17.23 -47.71
N ARG A 58 1.69 18.32 -47.11
CA ARG A 58 1.56 19.61 -47.80
C ARG A 58 2.91 20.28 -48.05
N ALA A 59 3.84 20.20 -47.10
CA ALA A 59 5.20 20.68 -47.30
C ALA A 59 5.91 19.89 -48.43
N ILE A 60 5.73 18.57 -48.46
CA ILE A 60 6.27 17.69 -49.51
C ILE A 60 5.65 18.03 -50.88
N ALA A 61 4.32 18.17 -50.96
CA ALA A 61 3.63 18.53 -52.20
C ALA A 61 4.06 19.92 -52.72
N GLY A 62 4.24 20.90 -51.83
CA GLY A 62 4.75 22.23 -52.20
C GLY A 62 6.19 22.18 -52.73
N THR A 63 7.05 21.36 -52.12
CA THR A 63 8.42 21.15 -52.58
C THR A 63 8.44 20.44 -53.94
N TRP A 64 7.48 19.54 -54.19
CA TRP A 64 7.35 18.81 -55.45
C TRP A 64 6.86 19.71 -56.61
N ALA A 65 5.84 20.54 -56.36
CA ALA A 65 5.35 21.52 -57.34
C ALA A 65 6.44 22.52 -57.74
N TYR A 66 7.30 22.90 -56.78
CA TYR A 66 8.47 23.75 -57.05
C TYR A 66 9.50 23.05 -57.95
N LEU A 67 9.76 21.76 -57.74
CA LEU A 67 10.70 20.98 -58.56
C LEU A 67 10.16 20.68 -59.97
N GLU A 68 8.87 20.43 -60.15
CA GLU A 68 8.27 20.28 -61.48
C GLU A 68 8.25 21.60 -62.28
N GLY A 69 8.01 22.73 -61.61
CA GLY A 69 8.11 24.06 -62.24
C GLY A 69 9.50 24.33 -62.84
N ILE A 70 10.55 23.83 -62.21
CA ILE A 70 11.94 23.91 -62.70
C ILE A 70 12.16 22.99 -63.93
N TYR A 71 11.49 21.84 -63.98
CA TYR A 71 11.62 20.89 -65.09
C TYR A 71 10.90 21.36 -66.36
N PHE A 72 9.75 22.03 -66.20
CA PHE A 72 8.95 22.51 -67.33
C PHE A 72 9.62 23.71 -68.04
N THR A 73 10.23 24.62 -67.28
CA THR A 73 10.95 25.80 -67.80
C THR A 73 12.21 25.44 -68.60
N GLN A 74 12.86 24.29 -68.31
CA GLN A 74 13.98 23.80 -69.13
C GLN A 74 13.55 23.18 -70.47
N ARG A 75 12.29 22.75 -70.62
CA ARG A 75 11.80 22.08 -71.84
C ARG A 75 11.45 23.08 -72.95
N GLU A 76 11.00 24.29 -72.60
CA GLU A 76 10.69 25.35 -73.58
C GLU A 76 11.94 26.03 -74.18
N ALA A 77 13.12 25.88 -73.57
CA ALA A 77 14.37 26.42 -74.11
C ALA A 77 14.95 25.65 -75.31
N ARG A 78 14.25 24.61 -75.81
CA ARG A 78 14.68 23.81 -76.98
C ARG A 78 13.68 23.91 -78.14
N LEU A 79 13.62 25.06 -78.79
CA LEU A 79 13.11 25.19 -80.16
C LEU A 79 14.28 25.30 -81.14
N PRO A 80 14.24 24.64 -82.31
CA PRO A 80 15.37 24.59 -83.23
C PRO A 80 15.48 25.90 -84.03
N LYS A 81 16.61 26.60 -83.90
CA LYS A 81 17.01 27.64 -84.87
C LYS A 81 17.82 27.02 -86.00
N SER A 82 17.43 27.37 -87.22
CA SER A 82 17.99 26.94 -88.49
C SER A 82 19.34 27.62 -88.85
N SER A 83 20.20 26.83 -89.49
CA SER A 83 21.10 27.17 -90.60
C SER A 83 22.28 28.16 -90.44
N SER A 84 23.47 27.65 -90.80
CA SER A 84 24.69 28.31 -91.33
C SER A 84 25.44 29.21 -90.32
N THR A 85 26.77 29.25 -90.20
CA THR A 85 27.89 29.10 -91.14
C THR A 85 29.16 28.69 -90.37
N ASN A 86 30.13 28.08 -91.07
CA ASN A 86 31.46 27.72 -90.58
C ASN A 86 32.33 28.95 -90.25
N VAL A 87 32.96 28.98 -89.08
CA VAL A 87 34.14 29.82 -88.77
C VAL A 87 35.11 29.03 -87.86
N PRO A 88 36.44 29.11 -88.05
CA PRO A 88 37.40 28.27 -87.34
C PRO A 88 37.73 28.81 -85.94
N ARG A 89 38.19 27.83 -85.15
CA ARG A 89 38.62 27.84 -83.75
C ARG A 89 39.87 28.71 -83.55
N GLU A 90 39.80 29.64 -82.60
CA GLU A 90 40.96 30.37 -82.07
C GLU A 90 41.04 30.14 -80.55
N ASP A 91 42.11 29.48 -80.13
CA ASP A 91 42.46 29.23 -78.73
C ASP A 91 43.06 30.51 -78.12
N THR A 92 42.46 31.02 -77.04
CA THR A 92 43.19 31.84 -76.07
C THR A 92 42.79 31.44 -74.65
N GLY A 93 43.76 30.90 -73.91
CA GLY A 93 43.64 30.61 -72.50
C GLY A 93 43.67 31.88 -71.65
N LEU A 94 42.74 31.99 -70.69
CA LEU A 94 42.85 32.89 -69.55
C LEU A 94 41.90 32.44 -68.42
N LEU A 95 42.39 31.53 -67.56
CA LEU A 95 41.74 31.15 -66.30
C LEU A 95 42.81 31.09 -65.20
N PRO A 96 42.96 32.18 -64.41
CA PRO A 96 42.92 31.97 -62.96
C PRO A 96 42.24 33.08 -62.14
N ALA A 97 41.56 34.07 -62.75
CA ALA A 97 41.02 35.22 -62.00
C ALA A 97 39.63 34.98 -61.33
N LYS A 98 38.77 34.08 -61.86
CA LYS A 98 37.39 33.93 -61.37
C LYS A 98 37.21 33.05 -60.12
N ARG A 99 38.14 32.13 -59.81
CA ARG A 99 38.02 31.27 -58.60
C ARG A 99 38.28 32.02 -57.29
N LYS A 100 39.11 33.07 -57.29
CA LYS A 100 39.41 33.86 -56.07
C LYS A 100 38.22 34.74 -55.63
N PHE A 101 37.37 35.18 -56.57
CA PHE A 101 36.18 35.97 -56.25
C PHE A 101 35.08 35.14 -55.56
N TYR A 102 35.02 33.85 -55.85
CA TYR A 102 34.00 32.93 -55.32
C TYR A 102 34.19 32.61 -53.83
N TYR A 103 35.42 32.24 -53.41
CA TYR A 103 35.71 31.96 -52.00
C TYR A 103 35.61 33.21 -51.11
N ALA A 104 35.82 34.40 -51.67
CA ALA A 104 35.62 35.66 -50.96
C ALA A 104 34.13 35.96 -50.70
N LYS A 105 33.24 35.62 -51.64
CA LYS A 105 31.79 35.86 -51.51
C LYS A 105 31.15 34.89 -50.50
N VAL A 106 31.46 33.60 -50.58
CA VAL A 106 30.95 32.57 -49.65
C VAL A 106 31.39 32.87 -48.20
N ARG A 107 32.65 33.26 -47.99
CA ARG A 107 33.17 33.60 -46.66
C ARG A 107 32.53 34.87 -46.07
N LYS A 108 32.11 35.82 -46.91
CA LYS A 108 31.44 37.06 -46.49
C LYS A 108 29.97 36.81 -46.09
N THR A 109 29.26 35.95 -46.82
CA THR A 109 27.88 35.57 -46.50
C THR A 109 27.82 34.79 -45.17
N TRP A 110 28.78 33.88 -44.95
CA TRP A 110 28.84 33.04 -43.75
C TRP A 110 29.09 33.84 -42.44
N ARG A 111 29.83 34.96 -42.51
CA ARG A 111 30.08 35.82 -41.34
C ARG A 111 28.96 36.80 -41.01
N SER A 112 27.99 37.01 -41.91
CA SER A 112 26.93 38.03 -41.72
C SER A 112 25.55 37.48 -41.32
N SER A 113 25.37 36.16 -41.35
CA SER A 113 24.08 35.51 -41.06
C SER A 113 23.89 35.31 -39.56
N ARG A 114 22.95 36.03 -38.94
CA ARG A 114 22.68 35.97 -37.48
C ARG A 114 21.72 34.85 -37.05
N THR A 115 21.12 34.10 -37.97
CA THR A 115 20.30 32.92 -37.65
C THR A 115 20.53 31.78 -38.65
N PRO A 116 20.47 30.51 -38.22
CA PRO A 116 20.77 29.35 -39.07
C PRO A 116 19.81 29.20 -40.26
N ASP A 117 18.56 29.66 -40.13
CA ASP A 117 17.52 29.49 -41.15
C ASP A 117 17.80 30.33 -42.42
N PHE A 118 18.38 31.53 -42.26
CA PHE A 118 18.69 32.40 -43.38
C PHE A 118 19.91 31.93 -44.18
N ALA A 119 20.86 31.26 -43.51
CA ALA A 119 22.03 30.69 -44.16
C ALA A 119 21.67 29.51 -45.08
N LEU A 120 20.69 28.69 -44.68
CA LEU A 120 20.20 27.57 -45.49
C LEU A 120 19.50 28.04 -46.77
N ILE A 121 18.69 29.10 -46.69
CA ILE A 121 17.99 29.67 -47.84
C ILE A 121 18.97 30.30 -48.85
N GLU A 122 19.98 31.05 -48.38
CA GLU A 122 21.00 31.63 -49.26
C GLU A 122 21.97 30.57 -49.83
N LEU A 123 22.27 29.50 -49.09
CA LEU A 123 23.01 28.36 -49.65
C LEU A 123 22.20 27.63 -50.73
N GLY A 124 20.88 27.51 -50.56
CA GLY A 124 19.97 27.01 -51.58
C GLY A 124 19.96 27.87 -52.84
N ARG A 125 19.96 29.20 -52.67
CA ARG A 125 20.02 30.17 -53.78
C ARG A 125 21.37 30.14 -54.52
N LEU A 126 22.49 30.08 -53.81
CA LEU A 126 23.83 29.93 -54.40
C LEU A 126 24.01 28.58 -55.10
N GLY A 127 23.42 27.51 -54.56
CA GLY A 127 23.35 26.20 -55.22
C GLY A 127 22.54 26.25 -56.53
N TRP A 128 21.45 27.03 -56.55
CA TRP A 128 20.63 27.26 -57.73
C TRP A 128 21.37 28.04 -58.84
N GLU A 129 22.08 29.13 -58.50
CA GLU A 129 22.88 29.91 -59.46
C GLU A 129 24.05 29.11 -60.06
N MET A 130 24.60 28.14 -59.31
CA MET A 130 25.62 27.21 -59.83
C MET A 130 25.03 26.16 -60.78
N ALA A 131 23.82 25.66 -60.48
CA ALA A 131 23.15 24.65 -61.30
C ALA A 131 22.67 25.19 -62.65
N THR A 132 22.37 26.49 -62.77
CA THR A 132 21.88 27.11 -64.01
C THR A 132 22.98 27.56 -64.99
N HIS A 133 24.24 27.69 -64.56
CA HIS A 133 25.31 28.27 -65.38
C HIS A 133 26.44 27.33 -65.84
N HIS A 134 26.39 26.05 -65.48
CA HIS A 134 27.27 25.04 -66.06
C HIS A 134 26.45 23.90 -66.69
N PRO A 135 26.39 23.79 -68.03
CA PRO A 135 25.88 22.60 -68.69
C PRO A 135 26.93 21.49 -68.53
N VAL A 136 26.98 20.89 -67.34
CA VAL A 136 27.67 19.62 -67.16
C VAL A 136 26.84 18.61 -67.95
N SER A 137 27.46 17.95 -68.94
CA SER A 137 26.90 16.79 -69.62
C SER A 137 26.72 15.68 -68.60
N ALA A 138 25.63 15.74 -67.85
CA ALA A 138 25.27 14.78 -66.84
C ALA A 138 24.85 13.50 -67.56
N ASN A 139 25.70 12.48 -67.47
CA ASN A 139 25.27 11.11 -67.68
C ASN A 139 24.01 10.90 -66.82
N HIS A 140 22.88 10.67 -67.50
CA HIS A 140 21.51 10.64 -66.99
C HIS A 140 21.26 9.64 -65.83
N THR A 141 22.27 8.87 -65.43
CA THR A 141 22.18 7.83 -64.41
C THR A 141 22.36 8.39 -62.99
N GLY A 142 23.31 9.30 -62.74
CA GLY A 142 23.62 9.77 -61.38
C GLY A 142 22.50 10.56 -60.69
N PHE A 143 21.80 11.41 -61.44
CA PHE A 143 20.71 12.25 -60.91
C PHE A 143 19.46 11.43 -60.56
N LYS A 144 19.23 10.32 -61.28
CA LYS A 144 18.15 9.38 -60.97
C LYS A 144 18.41 8.65 -59.65
N TRP A 145 19.66 8.29 -59.36
CA TRP A 145 20.02 7.63 -58.10
C TRP A 145 19.89 8.55 -56.88
N ALA A 146 20.27 9.83 -57.01
CA ALA A 146 20.14 10.80 -55.92
C ALA A 146 18.66 11.05 -55.54
N ASN A 147 17.76 11.20 -56.52
CA ASN A 147 16.33 11.35 -56.27
C ASN A 147 15.69 10.08 -55.66
N LEU A 148 16.17 8.90 -56.04
CA LEU A 148 15.72 7.63 -55.45
C LEU A 148 16.17 7.49 -54.00
N TRP A 149 17.38 7.93 -53.67
CA TRP A 149 17.91 7.95 -52.31
C TRP A 149 17.21 8.97 -51.42
N ALA A 150 16.95 10.18 -51.92
CA ALA A 150 16.22 11.21 -51.18
C ALA A 150 14.80 10.74 -50.80
N ARG A 151 14.05 10.16 -51.75
CA ARG A 151 12.71 9.59 -51.48
C ARG A 151 12.74 8.46 -50.46
N LYS A 152 13.74 7.57 -50.55
CA LYS A 152 13.89 6.48 -49.58
C LYS A 152 14.27 7.00 -48.19
N PHE A 153 15.09 8.04 -48.12
CA PHE A 153 15.50 8.65 -46.86
C PHE A 153 14.34 9.40 -46.18
N GLU A 154 13.51 10.13 -46.94
CA GLU A 154 12.30 10.79 -46.40
C GLU A 154 11.30 9.79 -45.83
N LEU A 155 11.01 8.71 -46.56
CA LEU A 155 10.13 7.64 -46.07
C LEU A 155 10.67 6.98 -44.80
N LEU A 156 11.99 6.76 -44.75
CA LEU A 156 12.66 6.15 -43.60
C LEU A 156 12.65 7.11 -42.39
N LEU A 157 12.81 8.41 -42.59
CA LEU A 157 12.72 9.42 -41.54
C LEU A 157 11.29 9.54 -40.97
N CYS A 158 10.27 9.57 -41.83
CA CYS A 158 8.87 9.55 -41.39
C CYS A 158 8.56 8.30 -40.58
N PHE A 159 9.06 7.14 -41.00
CA PHE A 159 8.92 5.88 -40.26
C PHE A 159 9.55 5.95 -38.86
N PHE A 160 10.78 6.46 -38.74
CA PHE A 160 11.42 6.59 -37.43
C PHE A 160 10.71 7.59 -36.51
N LEU A 161 10.17 8.67 -37.06
CA LEU A 161 9.39 9.65 -36.30
C LEU A 161 8.06 9.07 -35.80
N GLU A 162 7.38 8.27 -36.61
CA GLU A 162 6.13 7.62 -36.22
C GLU A 162 6.36 6.55 -35.15
N LEU A 163 7.40 5.74 -35.29
CA LEU A 163 7.85 4.79 -34.26
C LEU A 163 8.22 5.49 -32.96
N LEU A 164 8.93 6.63 -33.04
CA LEU A 164 9.28 7.42 -31.87
C LEU A 164 8.04 7.99 -31.18
N CYS A 165 7.07 8.50 -31.94
CA CYS A 165 5.80 8.98 -31.39
C CYS A 165 5.00 7.86 -30.70
N LEU A 166 4.93 6.67 -31.30
CA LEU A 166 4.29 5.50 -30.70
C LEU A 166 5.03 5.01 -29.45
N ALA A 167 6.37 5.03 -29.47
CA ALA A 167 7.18 4.68 -28.31
C ALA A 167 6.99 5.68 -27.17
N ILE A 168 6.97 6.98 -27.46
CA ILE A 168 6.71 8.04 -26.48
C ILE A 168 5.29 7.90 -25.94
N PHE A 169 4.28 7.64 -26.80
CA PHE A 169 2.91 7.40 -26.36
C PHE A 169 2.81 6.16 -25.48
N GLY A 170 3.46 5.06 -25.87
CA GLY A 170 3.53 3.84 -25.06
C GLY A 170 4.18 4.07 -23.70
N LEU A 171 5.28 4.84 -23.65
CA LEU A 171 5.94 5.23 -22.40
C LEU A 171 5.08 6.17 -21.56
N PHE A 172 4.33 7.10 -22.17
CA PHE A 172 3.41 7.98 -21.45
C PHE A 172 2.17 7.24 -20.94
N ALA A 173 1.61 6.33 -21.73
CA ALA A 173 0.49 5.49 -21.32
C ALA A 173 0.91 4.54 -20.20
N TRP A 174 2.07 3.88 -20.36
CA TRP A 174 2.68 3.05 -19.32
C TRP A 174 2.98 3.87 -18.07
N GLY A 175 3.64 5.02 -18.23
CA GLY A 175 3.97 5.94 -17.14
C GLY A 175 2.72 6.49 -16.46
N SER A 176 1.65 6.76 -17.21
CA SER A 176 0.37 7.21 -16.65
C SER A 176 -0.32 6.08 -15.90
N ILE A 177 -0.35 4.85 -16.41
CA ILE A 177 -0.91 3.69 -15.70
C ILE A 177 -0.08 3.41 -14.44
N ALA A 178 1.24 3.47 -14.54
CA ALA A 178 2.15 3.29 -13.40
C ALA A 178 2.04 4.43 -12.37
N ALA A 179 1.79 5.67 -12.81
CA ALA A 179 1.75 6.85 -11.95
C ALA A 179 0.36 7.19 -11.39
N THR A 180 -0.72 6.84 -12.10
CA THR A 180 -2.09 7.14 -11.65
C THR A 180 -2.53 6.23 -10.51
N GLY A 181 -1.77 5.17 -10.20
CA GLY A 181 -2.05 4.28 -9.08
C GLY A 181 -3.52 3.89 -9.04
N LEU A 182 -4.11 3.62 -10.22
CA LEU A 182 -5.55 3.41 -10.37
C LEU A 182 -6.00 2.42 -9.29
N ILE A 183 -6.78 2.95 -8.34
CA ILE A 183 -7.30 2.22 -7.19
C ILE A 183 -8.36 1.29 -7.74
N SER A 184 -7.94 0.13 -8.25
CA SER A 184 -8.83 -0.99 -8.48
C SER A 184 -8.78 -1.83 -7.23
N ASP A 185 -9.92 -1.90 -6.53
CA ASP A 185 -10.16 -2.83 -5.43
C ASP A 185 -10.09 -4.27 -5.96
N THR A 186 -8.88 -4.80 -6.11
CA THR A 186 -8.68 -6.21 -6.41
C THR A 186 -8.40 -6.96 -5.11
N ILE A 187 -9.04 -8.11 -4.97
CA ILE A 187 -8.78 -9.03 -3.87
C ILE A 187 -7.60 -9.90 -4.28
N ALA A 188 -6.52 -9.86 -3.50
CA ALA A 188 -5.35 -10.70 -3.69
C ALA A 188 -5.22 -11.70 -2.55
N LEU A 189 -4.44 -12.76 -2.80
CA LEU A 189 -3.97 -13.68 -1.76
C LEU A 189 -2.61 -13.23 -1.26
N SER A 190 -2.31 -13.44 0.03
CA SER A 190 -0.96 -13.22 0.52
C SER A 190 -0.01 -14.28 -0.02
N ALA A 191 1.20 -13.85 -0.40
CA ALA A 191 2.28 -14.71 -0.86
C ALA A 191 3.62 -14.30 -0.20
N SER A 192 3.55 -13.72 1.01
CA SER A 192 4.75 -13.30 1.75
C SER A 192 5.56 -14.52 2.21
N GLU A 193 6.87 -14.52 1.94
CA GLU A 193 7.79 -15.56 2.42
C GLU A 193 7.97 -15.50 3.95
N ASP A 194 7.82 -14.30 4.53
CA ASP A 194 7.95 -14.03 5.97
C ASP A 194 6.63 -14.23 6.75
N CYS A 195 5.60 -14.78 6.11
CA CYS A 195 4.29 -14.97 6.74
C CYS A 195 4.40 -15.94 7.93
N GLY A 196 3.93 -15.49 9.10
CA GLY A 196 4.18 -16.18 10.36
C GLY A 196 3.43 -15.58 11.55
N PHE A 197 3.23 -16.37 12.62
CA PHE A 197 2.80 -15.88 13.92
C PHE A 197 4.01 -15.37 14.70
N TRP A 198 4.39 -14.13 14.41
CA TRP A 198 5.54 -13.48 15.03
C TRP A 198 5.19 -12.94 16.41
N ILE A 199 5.79 -13.50 17.45
CA ILE A 199 5.66 -13.00 18.83
C ILE A 199 7.02 -12.62 19.40
N PRO A 200 7.05 -11.79 20.45
CA PRO A 200 8.29 -11.43 21.11
C PRO A 200 8.91 -12.65 21.74
N ASP A 201 10.20 -12.83 21.56
CA ASP A 201 10.98 -13.78 22.34
C ASP A 201 10.96 -13.32 23.81
N PRO A 202 10.46 -14.14 24.76
CA PRO A 202 10.49 -13.83 26.18
C PRO A 202 11.90 -13.54 26.72
N LYS A 203 12.95 -14.01 26.02
CA LYS A 203 14.35 -13.69 26.34
C LYS A 203 14.78 -12.32 25.81
N ALA A 204 14.14 -11.83 24.74
CA ALA A 204 14.45 -10.54 24.12
C ALA A 204 13.70 -9.36 24.76
N THR A 205 12.61 -9.61 25.49
CA THR A 205 11.80 -8.60 26.20
C THR A 205 12.56 -7.78 27.25
N LEU A 206 13.80 -8.16 27.58
CA LEU A 206 14.71 -7.35 28.39
C LEU A 206 15.24 -6.09 27.65
N LYS A 207 14.99 -5.94 26.34
CA LYS A 207 15.29 -4.72 25.59
C LYS A 207 14.01 -3.91 25.33
N PRO A 208 13.66 -2.94 26.18
CA PRO A 208 12.36 -2.25 26.16
C PRO A 208 12.03 -1.50 24.86
N ASN A 209 13.02 -1.20 24.01
CA ASN A 209 12.82 -0.27 22.89
C ASN A 209 12.30 -0.92 21.59
N GLY A 210 12.45 -2.23 21.39
CA GLY A 210 12.08 -2.88 20.12
C GLY A 210 10.64 -3.38 20.09
N THR A 211 10.33 -4.28 21.02
CA THR A 211 9.10 -5.07 20.99
C THR A 211 7.84 -4.27 21.29
N TYR A 212 7.84 -3.51 22.38
CA TYR A 212 6.68 -2.73 22.80
C TYR A 212 6.33 -1.64 21.78
N GLY A 213 7.34 -1.10 21.08
CA GLY A 213 7.14 -0.13 20.02
C GLY A 213 6.30 -0.67 18.86
N TYR A 214 6.51 -1.92 18.46
CA TYR A 214 5.73 -2.55 17.40
C TYR A 214 4.25 -2.67 17.76
N PHE A 215 3.93 -3.26 18.92
CA PHE A 215 2.54 -3.39 19.34
C PHE A 215 1.85 -2.05 19.60
N TYR A 216 2.59 -1.09 20.16
CA TYR A 216 2.09 0.27 20.37
C TYR A 216 1.68 0.93 19.04
N LEU A 217 2.48 0.78 17.98
CA LEU A 217 2.15 1.31 16.65
C LEU A 217 0.92 0.62 16.05
N GLN A 218 0.79 -0.70 16.20
CA GLN A 218 -0.39 -1.42 15.75
C GLN A 218 -1.65 -0.98 16.53
N GLU A 219 -1.54 -0.66 17.83
CA GLU A 219 -2.67 -0.12 18.61
C GLU A 219 -3.07 1.30 18.18
N ILE A 220 -2.10 2.12 17.78
CA ILE A 220 -2.39 3.42 17.17
C ILE A 220 -3.13 3.22 15.84
N GLU A 221 -2.62 2.33 14.99
CA GLU A 221 -3.24 2.03 13.69
C GLU A 221 -4.67 1.50 13.86
N ALA A 222 -4.88 0.57 14.79
CA ALA A 222 -6.19 0.00 15.08
C ALA A 222 -7.21 1.05 15.52
N MET A 223 -6.81 1.95 16.41
CA MET A 223 -7.70 3.03 16.85
C MET A 223 -7.98 4.04 15.75
N GLU A 224 -6.97 4.43 14.96
CA GLU A 224 -7.17 5.39 13.88
C GLU A 224 -8.06 4.81 12.78
N TYR A 225 -7.88 3.52 12.45
CA TYR A 225 -8.76 2.79 11.54
C TYR A 225 -10.18 2.70 12.10
N ALA A 226 -10.35 2.32 13.36
CA ALA A 226 -11.65 2.26 14.01
C ALA A 226 -12.37 3.62 13.99
N LYS A 227 -11.65 4.69 14.31
CA LYS A 227 -12.19 6.06 14.33
C LYS A 227 -12.62 6.54 12.94
N THR A 228 -11.84 6.20 11.92
CA THR A 228 -12.05 6.71 10.55
C THR A 228 -13.01 5.84 9.74
N CYS A 229 -13.00 4.53 9.95
CA CYS A 229 -13.63 3.57 9.05
C CYS A 229 -14.85 2.85 9.62
N TYR A 230 -14.97 2.68 10.94
CA TYR A 230 -16.14 1.99 11.52
C TYR A 230 -17.36 2.91 11.52
N GLY A 231 -18.39 2.55 10.76
CA GLY A 231 -19.58 3.37 10.52
C GLY A 231 -19.42 4.43 9.43
N ALA A 232 -18.27 4.48 8.74
CA ALA A 232 -18.10 5.33 7.56
C ALA A 232 -18.82 4.75 6.34
N GLU A 233 -19.09 5.58 5.33
CA GLU A 233 -19.65 5.12 4.07
C GLU A 233 -18.71 4.08 3.42
N LYS A 234 -19.31 3.03 2.83
CA LYS A 234 -18.54 1.98 2.15
C LYS A 234 -17.72 2.60 1.02
N GLY A 235 -16.43 2.31 0.99
CA GLY A 235 -15.55 2.86 -0.04
C GLY A 235 -14.82 4.12 0.37
N ALA A 236 -15.00 4.62 1.61
CA ALA A 236 -14.28 5.77 2.10
C ALA A 236 -12.76 5.63 1.89
N ASP A 237 -12.11 6.73 1.50
CA ASP A 237 -10.68 6.75 1.20
C ASP A 237 -9.88 6.25 2.40
N GLY A 238 -9.06 5.23 2.20
CA GLY A 238 -8.27 4.61 3.27
C GLY A 238 -9.01 3.56 4.12
N CYS A 239 -10.25 3.19 3.79
CA CYS A 239 -11.00 2.14 4.50
C CYS A 239 -11.13 0.82 3.73
N ASN A 240 -10.66 0.78 2.47
CA ASN A 240 -10.78 -0.38 1.59
C ASN A 240 -9.57 -1.33 1.65
N PHE A 241 -8.91 -1.47 2.81
CA PHE A 241 -7.77 -2.39 2.96
C PHE A 241 -8.20 -3.82 3.29
N PHE A 242 -9.28 -3.97 4.06
CA PHE A 242 -9.80 -5.27 4.48
C PHE A 242 -10.93 -5.74 3.56
N VAL A 243 -11.23 -7.04 3.59
CA VAL A 243 -12.36 -7.62 2.83
C VAL A 243 -13.68 -6.97 3.25
N THR A 244 -13.86 -6.82 4.56
CA THR A 244 -14.98 -6.12 5.19
C THR A 244 -14.44 -4.92 5.95
N GLN A 245 -15.00 -3.73 5.68
CA GLN A 245 -14.53 -2.48 6.27
C GLN A 245 -14.73 -2.43 7.78
N ASP A 246 -15.92 -2.79 8.25
CA ASP A 246 -16.34 -2.79 9.64
C ASP A 246 -17.29 -3.97 9.94
N PHE A 247 -17.58 -4.19 11.22
CA PHE A 247 -18.50 -5.24 11.65
C PHE A 247 -19.78 -4.65 12.26
N PRO A 248 -20.94 -5.33 12.11
CA PRO A 248 -22.14 -4.97 12.83
C PRO A 248 -21.92 -5.07 14.33
N ILE A 249 -22.29 -4.01 15.05
CA ILE A 249 -22.17 -3.89 16.50
C ILE A 249 -23.56 -3.64 17.08
N THR A 250 -23.91 -4.39 18.11
CA THR A 250 -25.08 -4.16 18.95
C THR A 250 -24.62 -3.54 20.26
N GLU A 251 -25.29 -2.48 20.67
CA GLU A 251 -25.07 -1.83 21.97
C GLU A 251 -26.24 -2.14 22.89
N THR A 252 -25.94 -2.59 24.10
CA THR A 252 -26.92 -2.87 25.15
C THR A 252 -26.63 -1.98 26.36
N GLU A 253 -27.52 -1.03 26.62
CA GLU A 253 -27.49 -0.22 27.82
C GLU A 253 -28.19 -0.93 28.98
N ASN A 254 -27.72 -0.68 30.21
CA ASN A 254 -28.28 -1.26 31.44
C ASN A 254 -28.20 -2.80 31.46
N ASP A 255 -27.12 -3.34 30.93
CA ASP A 255 -26.87 -4.78 30.94
C ASP A 255 -26.49 -5.27 32.35
N PHE A 256 -26.58 -6.58 32.55
CA PHE A 256 -26.16 -7.23 33.77
C PHE A 256 -24.67 -6.99 34.02
N CYS A 257 -24.36 -6.52 35.22
CA CYS A 257 -23.00 -6.24 35.61
C CYS A 257 -22.26 -7.51 36.06
N PRO A 258 -21.14 -7.87 35.44
CA PRO A 258 -20.45 -9.13 35.69
C PRO A 258 -19.65 -9.16 37.00
N PHE A 259 -19.59 -8.05 37.75
CA PHE A 259 -18.73 -7.88 38.93
C PHE A 259 -19.50 -7.91 40.26
N GLU A 260 -20.62 -8.65 40.30
CA GLU A 260 -21.44 -8.83 41.50
C GLU A 260 -21.84 -7.49 42.16
N GLU A 261 -21.50 -7.29 43.44
CA GLU A 261 -21.83 -6.09 44.21
C GLU A 261 -20.87 -4.92 43.98
N LEU A 262 -19.80 -5.11 43.19
CA LEU A 262 -18.77 -4.10 42.95
C LEU A 262 -19.19 -3.01 41.97
N CYS A 263 -20.27 -3.21 41.22
CA CYS A 263 -20.75 -2.25 40.23
C CYS A 263 -21.30 -1.01 40.94
N LEU A 264 -20.87 0.19 40.51
CA LEU A 264 -21.15 1.44 41.20
C LEU A 264 -22.64 1.69 41.40
N ASP A 265 -23.41 1.58 40.32
CA ASP A 265 -24.83 1.95 40.27
C ASP A 265 -25.78 0.74 40.36
N GLY A 266 -25.27 -0.44 40.67
CA GLY A 266 -26.04 -1.66 40.89
C GLY A 266 -25.88 -2.73 39.80
N ARG A 267 -26.81 -3.70 39.78
CA ARG A 267 -26.69 -4.92 38.97
C ARG A 267 -26.97 -4.74 37.48
N TYR A 268 -27.72 -3.71 37.09
CA TYR A 268 -28.17 -3.48 35.70
C TYR A 268 -27.69 -2.13 35.18
N THR A 269 -26.40 -1.86 35.34
CA THR A 269 -25.80 -0.57 34.97
C THR A 269 -24.57 -0.72 34.11
N ALA A 270 -24.29 -1.95 33.66
CA ALA A 270 -23.20 -2.19 32.73
C ALA A 270 -23.60 -1.71 31.33
N PHE A 271 -22.58 -1.42 30.53
CA PHE A 271 -22.71 -1.13 29.13
C PHE A 271 -22.03 -2.27 28.37
N SER A 272 -22.79 -2.96 27.53
CA SER A 272 -22.29 -4.09 26.75
C SER A 272 -22.30 -3.75 25.26
N MET A 273 -21.27 -4.23 24.59
CA MET A 273 -21.14 -4.18 23.14
C MET A 273 -20.85 -5.57 22.64
N SER A 274 -21.62 -6.01 21.66
CA SER A 274 -21.44 -7.32 21.05
C SER A 274 -21.45 -7.21 19.54
N THR A 275 -20.73 -8.10 18.89
CA THR A 275 -20.89 -8.31 17.46
C THR A 275 -22.02 -9.30 17.22
N GLU A 276 -22.52 -9.34 15.99
CA GLU A 276 -23.21 -10.53 15.52
C GLU A 276 -22.21 -11.71 15.35
N LEU A 277 -22.71 -12.86 14.93
CA LEU A 277 -21.89 -14.01 14.58
C LEU A 277 -21.19 -13.75 13.21
N ILE A 278 -19.99 -13.18 13.26
CA ILE A 278 -19.19 -12.75 12.09
C ILE A 278 -18.47 -13.93 11.46
N SER A 279 -18.51 -14.06 10.13
CA SER A 279 -17.73 -15.09 9.44
C SER A 279 -16.23 -14.74 9.39
N SER A 280 -15.36 -15.72 9.59
CA SER A 280 -13.92 -15.60 9.38
C SER A 280 -13.57 -15.18 7.94
N LYS A 281 -14.43 -15.45 6.96
CA LYS A 281 -14.29 -14.97 5.58
C LYS A 281 -14.35 -13.45 5.49
N SER A 282 -15.07 -12.79 6.38
CA SER A 282 -15.15 -11.33 6.48
C SER A 282 -13.82 -10.71 6.93
N LEU A 283 -12.99 -11.47 7.67
CA LEU A 283 -11.62 -11.11 8.02
C LEU A 283 -10.63 -11.37 6.88
N GLY A 284 -11.04 -12.07 5.82
CA GLY A 284 -10.15 -12.49 4.74
C GLY A 284 -9.68 -13.94 4.82
N ILE A 285 -10.11 -14.72 5.82
CA ILE A 285 -9.72 -16.13 5.94
C ILE A 285 -10.48 -16.97 4.89
N ASN A 286 -9.77 -17.36 3.83
CA ASN A 286 -10.27 -18.06 2.66
C ASN A 286 -10.03 -19.57 2.73
N VAL A 287 -10.71 -20.21 3.67
CA VAL A 287 -10.79 -21.68 3.76
C VAL A 287 -12.18 -22.18 3.30
N PRO A 288 -12.31 -23.44 2.83
CA PRO A 288 -13.59 -24.00 2.40
C PRO A 288 -14.64 -23.93 3.51
N THR A 289 -14.34 -24.54 4.66
CA THR A 289 -15.12 -24.49 5.90
C THR A 289 -14.58 -23.35 6.76
N GLY A 290 -15.28 -22.21 6.73
CA GLY A 290 -14.94 -21.07 7.56
C GLY A 290 -15.45 -21.25 8.99
N TYR A 291 -14.99 -20.38 9.89
CA TYR A 291 -15.56 -20.26 11.22
C TYR A 291 -16.42 -19.03 11.30
N LYS A 292 -17.15 -18.91 12.40
CA LYS A 292 -17.72 -17.64 12.80
C LYS A 292 -17.28 -17.31 14.21
N PHE A 293 -17.25 -16.04 14.55
CA PHE A 293 -16.96 -15.61 15.91
C PHE A 293 -17.93 -14.52 16.34
N ASN A 294 -18.22 -14.47 17.62
CA ASN A 294 -18.89 -13.36 18.27
C ASN A 294 -17.95 -12.83 19.35
N ARG A 295 -17.80 -11.51 19.40
CA ARG A 295 -17.07 -10.82 20.45
C ARG A 295 -18.06 -9.99 21.27
N THR A 296 -18.00 -10.13 22.59
CA THR A 296 -18.79 -9.33 23.53
C THR A 296 -17.88 -8.72 24.59
N THR A 297 -18.03 -7.42 24.83
CA THR A 297 -17.35 -6.70 25.90
C THR A 297 -18.38 -6.00 26.77
N THR A 298 -18.37 -6.31 28.07
CA THR A 298 -19.26 -5.69 29.05
C THR A 298 -18.45 -4.92 30.08
N CYS A 299 -18.70 -3.62 30.21
CA CYS A 299 -17.97 -2.71 31.09
C CYS A 299 -18.90 -2.05 32.10
N ALA A 300 -18.40 -1.80 33.31
CA ALA A 300 -19.13 -1.07 34.34
C ALA A 300 -18.18 -0.23 35.22
N PRO A 301 -18.61 0.97 35.64
CA PRO A 301 -17.95 1.70 36.72
C PRO A 301 -17.96 0.89 38.02
N ILE A 302 -16.87 0.91 38.76
CA ILE A 302 -16.64 0.07 39.94
C ILE A 302 -16.57 0.92 41.22
N LYS A 303 -17.18 0.39 42.29
CA LYS A 303 -17.13 0.96 43.63
C LYS A 303 -15.69 1.03 44.15
N ARG A 304 -15.36 2.16 44.75
CA ARG A 304 -14.07 2.43 45.41
C ARG A 304 -14.12 2.19 46.92
N GLU A 305 -15.33 2.20 47.49
CA GLU A 305 -15.56 2.09 48.93
C GLU A 305 -14.99 0.77 49.48
N GLY A 306 -14.21 0.86 50.55
CA GLY A 306 -13.52 -0.29 51.16
C GLY A 306 -12.38 -0.88 50.32
N ARG A 307 -12.03 -0.28 49.17
CA ARG A 307 -10.98 -0.77 48.26
C ARG A 307 -9.82 0.20 48.08
N VAL A 308 -9.93 1.41 48.60
CA VAL A 308 -8.86 2.41 48.55
C VAL A 308 -8.43 2.73 49.96
N VAL A 309 -7.15 2.51 50.26
CA VAL A 309 -6.55 2.88 51.55
C VAL A 309 -5.67 4.09 51.34
N GLU A 310 -5.95 5.12 52.12
CA GLU A 310 -5.12 6.31 52.17
C GLU A 310 -3.94 6.09 53.12
N THR A 311 -2.72 6.15 52.60
CA THR A 311 -1.48 6.15 53.41
C THR A 311 -0.90 7.55 53.47
N PRO A 312 0.10 7.87 54.33
CA PRO A 312 0.64 9.23 54.44
C PRO A 312 1.04 9.87 53.09
N ASP A 313 1.58 9.06 52.17
CA ASP A 313 2.19 9.53 50.92
C ASP A 313 1.46 9.08 49.65
N SER A 314 0.40 8.26 49.76
CA SER A 314 -0.23 7.66 48.57
C SER A 314 -1.66 7.15 48.81
N TYR A 315 -2.30 6.73 47.73
CA TYR A 315 -3.53 5.94 47.71
C TYR A 315 -3.19 4.54 47.19
N GLU A 316 -3.50 3.52 47.98
CA GLU A 316 -3.30 2.10 47.64
C GLU A 316 -4.65 1.46 47.28
N TYR A 317 -4.72 0.76 46.13
CA TYR A 317 -5.94 0.20 45.56
C TYR A 317 -5.92 -1.32 45.69
N TYR A 318 -6.96 -1.93 46.29
CA TYR A 318 -7.01 -3.35 46.65
C TYR A 318 -8.08 -4.11 45.85
N TYR A 319 -7.90 -4.18 44.53
CA TYR A 319 -8.73 -4.98 43.62
C TYR A 319 -8.09 -6.34 43.27
N GLY A 320 -6.98 -6.68 43.90
CA GLY A 320 -6.16 -7.86 43.64
C GLY A 320 -4.70 -7.62 43.98
N ALA A 321 -3.93 -8.69 44.20
CA ALA A 321 -2.49 -8.58 44.40
C ALA A 321 -1.80 -8.28 43.06
N HIS A 322 -0.73 -7.48 43.06
CA HIS A 322 0.08 -7.24 41.86
C HIS A 322 1.57 -7.47 42.16
N GLY A 323 2.13 -8.52 41.55
CA GLY A 323 3.46 -9.03 41.85
C GLY A 323 3.57 -9.49 43.30
N ILE A 324 4.53 -8.93 44.03
CA ILE A 324 4.74 -9.21 45.46
C ILE A 324 3.87 -8.36 46.38
N ASN A 325 3.12 -7.40 45.83
CA ASN A 325 2.32 -6.47 46.63
C ASN A 325 0.92 -7.02 46.82
N ASN A 326 0.37 -6.81 48.02
CA ASN A 326 -1.03 -7.12 48.34
C ASN A 326 -2.03 -6.09 47.78
N TRP A 327 -1.54 -5.01 47.17
CA TRP A 327 -2.33 -4.01 46.47
C TRP A 327 -2.15 -4.13 44.95
N THR A 328 -3.17 -3.69 44.20
CA THR A 328 -3.22 -3.67 42.73
C THR A 328 -2.41 -2.50 42.18
N TRP A 329 -2.66 -1.30 42.71
CA TRP A 329 -1.94 -0.10 42.31
C TRP A 329 -1.66 0.82 43.49
N LYS A 330 -0.65 1.67 43.35
CA LYS A 330 -0.27 2.70 44.32
C LYS A 330 -0.04 4.01 43.59
N SER A 331 -0.86 5.00 43.92
CA SER A 331 -0.78 6.35 43.34
C SER A 331 -0.24 7.33 44.37
N PRO A 332 0.76 8.17 44.06
CA PRO A 332 1.26 9.17 45.00
C PRO A 332 0.18 10.20 45.34
N LYS A 333 0.24 10.71 46.59
CA LYS A 333 -0.55 11.85 47.03
C LYS A 333 0.00 13.14 46.45
N GLY A 334 -0.91 14.12 46.34
CA GLY A 334 -0.60 15.43 45.76
C GLY A 334 -0.80 15.47 44.26
N GLN A 335 -0.91 16.70 43.75
CA GLN A 335 -1.05 16.94 42.32
C GLN A 335 0.27 16.63 41.63
N ILE A 336 0.24 15.70 40.68
CA ILE A 336 1.28 15.63 39.64
C ILE A 336 1.05 16.85 38.74
N LYS A 337 1.56 18.02 39.17
CA LYS A 337 1.42 19.29 38.43
C LYS A 337 2.09 19.22 37.04
N SER A 338 2.88 18.18 36.77
CA SER A 338 3.69 18.04 35.58
C SER A 338 2.99 17.40 34.38
N PHE A 339 1.82 16.75 34.55
CA PHE A 339 1.15 16.07 33.43
C PHE A 339 -0.30 16.49 33.25
N PRO A 340 -0.59 17.36 32.25
CA PRO A 340 -1.96 17.60 31.83
C PRO A 340 -2.52 16.37 31.09
N GLY A 341 -3.66 15.84 31.54
CA GLY A 341 -4.32 14.71 30.89
C GLY A 341 -4.86 13.67 31.87
N TYR A 342 -5.25 12.52 31.31
CA TYR A 342 -5.71 11.36 32.03
C TYR A 342 -4.54 10.39 32.22
N ASP A 343 -4.26 10.04 33.46
CA ASP A 343 -3.32 8.97 33.79
C ASP A 343 -4.11 7.68 34.02
N VAL A 344 -3.67 6.58 33.40
CA VAL A 344 -4.42 5.32 33.37
C VAL A 344 -3.48 4.18 33.75
N ALA A 345 -3.79 3.50 34.85
CA ALA A 345 -3.22 2.20 35.15
C ALA A 345 -4.20 1.10 34.71
N SER A 346 -3.70 0.12 33.97
CA SER A 346 -4.49 -0.97 33.39
C SER A 346 -3.96 -2.31 33.86
N PHE A 347 -4.86 -3.21 34.25
CA PHE A 347 -4.53 -4.56 34.69
C PHE A 347 -5.39 -5.56 33.93
N CYS A 348 -4.76 -6.64 33.47
CA CYS A 348 -5.41 -7.70 32.71
C CYS A 348 -5.27 -9.00 33.48
N TYR A 349 -6.37 -9.75 33.57
CA TYR A 349 -6.39 -11.10 34.11
C TYR A 349 -7.00 -12.04 33.09
N GLU A 350 -6.28 -13.12 32.81
CA GLU A 350 -6.73 -14.24 31.98
C GLU A 350 -6.56 -15.51 32.81
N GLU A 351 -7.55 -16.39 32.81
CA GLU A 351 -7.50 -17.62 33.60
C GLU A 351 -6.31 -18.50 33.18
N GLY A 352 -5.47 -18.87 34.14
CA GLY A 352 -4.26 -19.66 33.90
C GLY A 352 -3.04 -18.83 33.44
N SER A 353 -3.20 -17.54 33.17
CA SER A 353 -2.08 -16.65 32.93
C SER A 353 -1.39 -16.25 34.24
N SER A 354 -0.06 -16.22 34.23
CA SER A 354 0.75 -15.64 35.32
C SER A 354 0.87 -14.13 35.21
N ALA A 355 0.00 -13.48 34.42
CA ALA A 355 -0.13 -12.04 34.34
C ALA A 355 -0.14 -11.48 35.77
N GLY A 356 0.83 -10.60 36.07
CA GLY A 356 1.24 -10.29 37.44
C GLY A 356 0.16 -9.71 38.36
N TRP A 357 -1.09 -9.56 37.91
CA TRP A 357 -2.25 -9.17 38.70
C TRP A 357 -3.14 -10.39 39.00
N ASP A 358 -3.25 -10.75 40.28
CA ASP A 358 -4.18 -11.75 40.78
C ASP A 358 -5.42 -11.06 41.37
N PRO A 359 -6.54 -10.99 40.64
CA PRO A 359 -7.67 -10.16 41.03
C PRO A 359 -8.45 -10.78 42.20
N ILE A 360 -9.26 -9.98 42.91
CA ILE A 360 -10.19 -10.51 43.92
C ILE A 360 -11.25 -11.43 43.29
N PRO A 361 -11.88 -12.36 44.05
CA PRO A 361 -12.81 -13.35 43.49
C PRO A 361 -13.95 -12.78 42.63
N ALA A 362 -14.46 -11.60 42.95
CA ALA A 362 -15.52 -10.93 42.20
C ALA A 362 -15.13 -10.53 40.75
N PHE A 363 -13.84 -10.52 40.42
CA PHE A 363 -13.32 -10.33 39.07
C PHE A 363 -12.90 -11.66 38.40
N ARG A 364 -12.88 -12.78 39.13
CA ARG A 364 -12.53 -14.10 38.60
C ARG A 364 -13.78 -14.80 38.07
N SER A 365 -14.36 -14.25 37.02
CA SER A 365 -15.43 -14.97 36.33
C SER A 365 -14.85 -16.12 35.51
N LYS A 366 -15.46 -17.30 35.60
CA LYS A 366 -15.10 -18.46 34.79
C LYS A 366 -15.63 -18.39 33.36
N ASP A 367 -16.61 -17.54 33.13
CA ASP A 367 -17.36 -17.45 31.88
C ASP A 367 -16.75 -16.46 30.88
N TYR A 368 -15.77 -15.67 31.32
CA TYR A 368 -15.10 -14.66 30.49
C TYR A 368 -13.66 -15.06 30.20
N GLU A 369 -13.12 -14.53 29.10
CA GLU A 369 -11.77 -14.82 28.66
C GLU A 369 -10.77 -13.88 29.33
N VAL A 370 -11.07 -12.59 29.32
CA VAL A 370 -10.18 -11.55 29.88
C VAL A 370 -10.99 -10.63 30.77
N THR A 371 -10.51 -10.40 31.99
CA THR A 371 -11.00 -9.35 32.87
C THR A 371 -10.00 -8.20 32.90
N SER A 372 -10.47 -6.99 32.66
CA SER A 372 -9.67 -5.77 32.61
C SER A 372 -10.10 -4.82 33.71
N LEU A 373 -9.14 -4.19 34.39
CA LEU A 373 -9.36 -3.13 35.37
C LEU A 373 -8.58 -1.88 34.96
N PHE A 374 -9.27 -0.75 34.88
CA PHE A 374 -8.70 0.55 34.57
C PHE A 374 -8.89 1.51 35.75
N LEU A 375 -7.78 2.03 36.26
CA LEU A 375 -7.75 3.08 37.28
C LEU A 375 -7.38 4.38 36.58
N ILE A 376 -8.35 5.28 36.45
CA ILE A 376 -8.26 6.50 35.66
C ILE A 376 -8.21 7.71 36.59
N ARG A 377 -7.10 8.44 36.55
CA ARG A 377 -6.92 9.70 37.27
C ARG A 377 -7.22 10.87 36.34
N SER A 378 -8.15 11.72 36.76
CA SER A 378 -8.62 12.91 36.03
C SER A 378 -8.30 14.23 36.74
N GLN A 379 -7.43 14.19 37.76
CA GLN A 379 -7.08 15.38 38.55
C GLN A 379 -6.56 16.51 37.66
N ASN A 380 -6.95 17.74 38.00
CA ASN A 380 -6.54 18.96 37.30
C ASN A 380 -7.00 19.09 35.84
N ASN A 381 -7.89 18.23 35.35
CA ASN A 381 -8.51 18.44 34.05
C ASN A 381 -9.70 19.39 34.21
N TYR A 382 -9.64 20.54 33.53
CA TYR A 382 -10.70 21.55 33.61
C TYR A 382 -11.68 21.38 32.46
N HIS A 383 -12.96 21.55 32.76
CA HIS A 383 -14.09 21.42 31.85
C HIS A 383 -14.90 22.71 31.84
N LYS A 384 -15.56 23.00 30.72
CA LYS A 384 -16.44 24.19 30.61
C LYS A 384 -17.80 24.01 31.27
N THR A 385 -18.18 22.77 31.57
CA THR A 385 -19.50 22.41 32.13
C THR A 385 -19.31 21.42 33.26
N SER A 386 -20.19 21.47 34.26
CA SER A 386 -20.28 20.44 35.28
C SER A 386 -20.57 19.07 34.66
N ARG A 387 -20.07 17.99 35.26
CA ARG A 387 -20.21 16.60 34.81
C ARG A 387 -20.42 15.64 35.96
N ASP A 388 -21.43 14.78 35.80
CA ASP A 388 -21.77 13.68 36.70
C ASP A 388 -21.35 12.30 36.14
N ASP A 389 -20.45 12.27 35.15
CA ASP A 389 -19.88 11.01 34.65
C ASP A 389 -19.09 10.30 35.77
N PRO A 390 -19.33 9.00 36.03
CA PRO A 390 -18.69 8.28 37.14
C PRO A 390 -17.18 8.06 36.96
N ILE A 391 -16.67 8.15 35.73
CA ILE A 391 -15.25 7.99 35.38
C ILE A 391 -14.60 9.35 35.09
N PHE A 392 -15.34 10.27 34.49
CA PHE A 392 -14.87 11.61 34.13
C PHE A 392 -15.63 12.72 34.88
N PRO A 393 -15.70 12.68 36.22
CA PRO A 393 -16.45 13.68 36.97
C PRO A 393 -15.79 15.05 36.88
N ALA A 394 -16.58 16.11 36.93
CA ALA A 394 -16.09 17.48 37.03
C ALA A 394 -17.17 18.35 37.69
N LYS A 395 -17.20 18.37 39.02
CA LYS A 395 -18.29 19.00 39.78
C LYS A 395 -17.89 20.31 40.43
N LEU A 396 -16.63 20.46 40.82
CA LEU A 396 -16.18 21.62 41.57
C LEU A 396 -15.94 22.81 40.64
N GLN A 397 -16.66 23.90 40.89
CA GLN A 397 -16.55 25.14 40.13
C GLN A 397 -15.36 25.99 40.62
N VAL A 398 -14.63 26.56 39.67
CA VAL A 398 -13.59 27.57 39.88
C VAL A 398 -13.82 28.73 38.92
N ASP A 399 -13.73 29.96 39.42
CA ASP A 399 -13.85 31.18 38.63
C ASP A 399 -12.45 31.78 38.39
N PRO A 400 -11.81 31.52 37.23
CA PRO A 400 -10.46 32.01 36.97
C PRO A 400 -10.51 33.53 36.73
N PRO A 401 -9.60 34.32 37.33
CA PRO A 401 -9.66 35.80 37.26
C PRO A 401 -9.58 36.36 35.83
N MET A 402 -9.06 35.59 34.88
CA MET A 402 -8.87 36.00 33.48
C MET A 402 -9.90 35.40 32.51
N ARG A 403 -10.91 34.64 32.99
CA ARG A 403 -11.91 34.02 32.11
C ARG A 403 -13.33 34.50 32.45
N PRO A 404 -14.17 34.78 31.44
CA PRO A 404 -15.53 35.25 31.66
C PRO A 404 -16.51 34.13 32.02
N TYR A 405 -16.04 32.90 32.21
CA TYR A 405 -16.87 31.73 32.51
C TYR A 405 -16.21 30.84 33.57
N PRO A 406 -17.03 30.20 34.42
CA PRO A 406 -16.54 29.21 35.37
C PRO A 406 -15.94 28.00 34.64
N LEU A 407 -14.97 27.38 35.29
CA LEU A 407 -14.45 26.07 34.94
C LEU A 407 -14.85 25.06 36.00
N PHE A 408 -14.94 23.79 35.61
CA PHE A 408 -15.27 22.67 36.48
C PHE A 408 -14.13 21.66 36.47
N TYR A 409 -13.79 21.05 37.60
CA TYR A 409 -12.75 20.02 37.65
C TYR A 409 -13.09 18.93 38.67
N ASN A 410 -12.32 17.83 38.62
CA ASN A 410 -12.35 16.79 39.64
C ASN A 410 -11.32 17.09 40.74
N ASP A 411 -11.78 17.36 41.95
CA ASP A 411 -10.94 17.52 43.14
C ASP A 411 -10.71 16.21 43.90
N ASP A 412 -11.41 15.13 43.55
CA ASP A 412 -11.19 13.81 44.13
C ASP A 412 -9.78 13.32 43.76
N PRO A 413 -8.90 13.13 44.75
CA PRO A 413 -7.54 12.71 44.49
C PRO A 413 -7.45 11.22 44.14
N VAL A 414 -8.51 10.45 44.31
CA VAL A 414 -8.54 9.02 44.03
C VAL A 414 -8.98 8.76 42.59
N ALA A 415 -8.33 7.81 41.94
CA ALA A 415 -8.68 7.38 40.59
C ALA A 415 -10.08 6.78 40.57
N THR A 416 -10.84 7.10 39.52
CA THR A 416 -12.09 6.41 39.20
C THR A 416 -11.77 5.04 38.61
N THR A 417 -12.64 4.07 38.84
CA THR A 417 -12.39 2.67 38.45
C THR A 417 -13.40 2.22 37.42
N LEU A 418 -12.93 1.72 36.27
CA LEU A 418 -13.73 1.06 35.25
C LEU A 418 -13.22 -0.37 35.12
N ALA A 419 -14.11 -1.37 35.11
CA ALA A 419 -13.74 -2.73 34.77
C ALA A 419 -14.54 -3.23 33.57
N CYS A 420 -13.92 -4.11 32.80
CA CYS A 420 -14.50 -4.73 31.62
C CYS A 420 -14.23 -6.23 31.62
N VAL A 421 -15.16 -7.01 31.08
CA VAL A 421 -14.96 -8.41 30.72
C VAL A 421 -15.06 -8.53 29.20
N ASP A 422 -14.09 -9.20 28.61
CA ASP A 422 -14.10 -9.60 27.21
C ASP A 422 -14.44 -11.09 27.13
N SER A 423 -15.34 -11.43 26.23
CA SER A 423 -15.67 -12.80 25.87
C SER A 423 -15.67 -12.97 24.37
N VAL A 424 -15.16 -14.12 23.93
CA VAL A 424 -15.15 -14.52 22.54
C VAL A 424 -15.75 -15.90 22.45
N SER A 425 -16.76 -16.05 21.60
CA SER A 425 -17.22 -17.36 21.19
C SER A 425 -16.84 -17.59 19.73
N VAL A 426 -16.22 -18.74 19.47
CA VAL A 426 -15.92 -19.20 18.11
C VAL A 426 -16.86 -20.34 17.81
N CYS A 427 -17.51 -20.29 16.66
CA CYS A 427 -18.43 -21.32 16.21
C CYS A 427 -17.99 -21.89 14.87
N HIS A 428 -18.37 -23.13 14.63
CA HIS A 428 -18.27 -23.75 13.31
C HIS A 428 -19.14 -23.00 12.27
N ALA A 429 -18.93 -23.25 10.97
CA ALA A 429 -19.62 -22.55 9.86
C ALA A 429 -21.15 -22.55 9.98
N ASN A 430 -21.73 -23.66 10.46
CA ASN A 430 -23.17 -23.85 10.68
C ASN A 430 -23.68 -23.05 11.89
N GLY A 431 -22.82 -22.67 12.82
CA GLY A 431 -23.18 -21.99 14.07
C GLY A 431 -23.73 -22.91 15.17
N GLU A 432 -23.74 -24.23 14.97
CA GLU A 432 -24.32 -25.18 15.93
C GLU A 432 -23.33 -25.58 17.04
N LEU A 433 -22.05 -25.71 16.68
CA LEU A 433 -20.98 -26.03 17.62
C LEU A 433 -20.18 -24.76 17.90
N CYS A 434 -20.20 -24.32 19.16
CA CYS A 434 -19.51 -23.10 19.61
C CYS A 434 -18.66 -23.38 20.84
N TRP A 435 -17.52 -22.70 20.92
CA TRP A 435 -16.58 -22.71 22.03
C TRP A 435 -16.49 -21.30 22.61
N ASN A 436 -16.72 -21.17 23.92
CA ASN A 436 -16.69 -19.87 24.62
C ASN A 436 -15.28 -19.49 25.12
N LYS A 437 -14.29 -20.34 24.84
CA LYS A 437 -12.88 -20.09 25.15
C LYS A 437 -12.04 -20.52 23.95
N ILE A 438 -11.05 -19.70 23.59
CA ILE A 438 -10.20 -19.90 22.42
C ILE A 438 -9.28 -21.14 22.57
N ASN A 439 -9.07 -21.61 23.80
CA ASN A 439 -7.96 -22.51 24.14
C ASN A 439 -8.16 -24.01 23.86
N ASN A 440 -9.28 -24.53 23.29
CA ASN A 440 -9.43 -26.00 23.31
C ASN A 440 -10.38 -26.74 22.33
N PRO A 441 -10.30 -26.53 21.00
CA PRO A 441 -10.84 -27.56 20.10
C PRO A 441 -9.88 -28.10 19.02
N ILE A 442 -8.60 -27.71 19.00
CA ILE A 442 -7.67 -28.10 17.91
C ILE A 442 -7.59 -29.63 17.72
N ASN A 443 -7.71 -30.39 18.82
CA ASN A 443 -7.70 -31.85 18.79
C ASN A 443 -9.02 -32.47 18.29
N GLU A 444 -10.13 -31.75 18.39
CA GLU A 444 -11.47 -32.20 17.98
C GLU A 444 -11.81 -31.80 16.54
N LEU A 445 -11.03 -30.89 15.93
CA LEU A 445 -11.20 -30.43 14.55
C LEU A 445 -10.56 -31.41 13.55
N ALA A 446 -11.30 -31.81 12.52
CA ALA A 446 -10.78 -32.53 11.35
C ALA A 446 -11.57 -32.12 10.11
N PRO A 447 -10.94 -31.83 8.94
CA PRO A 447 -9.53 -31.99 8.49
C PRO A 447 -8.57 -30.77 8.62
N HIS A 448 -7.30 -30.93 8.20
CA HIS A 448 -6.18 -29.96 8.30
C HIS A 448 -6.51 -28.53 7.82
N ILE A 449 -7.21 -28.37 6.69
CA ILE A 449 -7.55 -27.04 6.16
C ILE A 449 -8.47 -26.27 7.12
N GLU A 450 -9.35 -26.98 7.83
CA GLU A 450 -10.20 -26.38 8.86
C GLU A 450 -9.38 -25.98 10.08
N LYS A 451 -8.31 -26.70 10.39
CA LYS A 451 -7.36 -26.30 11.43
C LYS A 451 -6.67 -24.98 11.06
N THR A 452 -6.23 -24.80 9.81
CA THR A 452 -5.60 -23.55 9.35
C THR A 452 -6.51 -22.35 9.52
N GLY A 453 -7.78 -22.47 9.12
CA GLY A 453 -8.76 -21.39 9.28
C GLY A 453 -9.03 -21.04 10.74
N TYR A 454 -9.07 -22.05 11.62
CA TYR A 454 -9.23 -21.85 13.06
C TYR A 454 -7.98 -21.20 13.66
N TYR A 455 -6.79 -21.69 13.32
CA TYR A 455 -5.51 -21.18 13.80
C TYR A 455 -5.34 -19.70 13.46
N MET A 456 -5.59 -19.32 12.20
CA MET A 456 -5.57 -17.92 11.76
C MET A 456 -6.56 -17.04 12.54
N LEU A 457 -7.77 -17.55 12.80
CA LEU A 457 -8.77 -16.83 13.59
C LEU A 457 -8.32 -16.70 15.05
N ASN A 458 -7.81 -17.77 15.64
CA ASN A 458 -7.32 -17.83 17.01
C ASN A 458 -6.23 -16.78 17.26
N ILE A 459 -5.14 -16.80 16.48
CA ILE A 459 -4.02 -15.87 16.66
C ILE A 459 -4.44 -14.39 16.48
N ALA A 460 -5.44 -14.12 15.64
CA ALA A 460 -5.99 -12.78 15.44
C ALA A 460 -6.84 -12.32 16.63
N LEU A 461 -7.48 -13.26 17.33
CA LEU A 461 -8.34 -12.98 18.47
C LEU A 461 -7.54 -12.83 19.78
N THR A 462 -6.47 -13.62 19.98
CA THR A 462 -5.71 -13.72 21.25
C THR A 462 -5.30 -12.37 21.83
N ARG A 463 -4.94 -11.39 21.00
CA ARG A 463 -4.47 -10.06 21.47
C ARG A 463 -5.47 -8.93 21.26
N SER A 464 -6.64 -9.21 20.71
CA SER A 464 -7.61 -8.19 20.30
C SER A 464 -8.56 -7.71 21.40
N ASN A 465 -8.14 -7.77 22.67
CA ASN A 465 -8.96 -7.41 23.83
C ASN A 465 -8.80 -5.93 24.26
N ILE A 466 -9.78 -5.40 24.99
CA ILE A 466 -9.76 -3.99 25.41
C ILE A 466 -8.56 -3.73 26.34
N CYS A 467 -8.15 -4.73 27.11
CA CYS A 467 -6.99 -4.61 27.98
C CYS A 467 -5.72 -4.26 27.19
N ASN A 468 -5.43 -5.00 26.13
CA ASN A 468 -4.26 -4.75 25.27
C ASN A 468 -4.33 -3.38 24.58
N GLY A 469 -5.55 -2.96 24.18
CA GLY A 469 -5.77 -1.65 23.56
C GLY A 469 -5.42 -0.46 24.45
N ILE A 470 -5.62 -0.60 25.78
CA ILE A 470 -5.23 0.44 26.74
C ILE A 470 -3.81 0.23 27.25
N PHE A 471 -3.39 -1.01 27.51
CA PHE A 471 -2.19 -1.31 28.30
C PHE A 471 -0.93 -0.62 27.81
N LEU A 472 -0.70 -0.59 26.49
CA LEU A 472 0.48 0.03 25.90
C LEU A 472 0.37 1.55 25.74
N ARG A 473 -0.85 2.08 25.79
CA ARG A 473 -1.16 3.48 25.45
C ARG A 473 -1.52 4.33 26.66
N GLY A 474 -1.92 3.71 27.76
CA GLY A 474 -2.42 4.39 28.95
C GLY A 474 -3.51 5.39 28.60
N GLY A 475 -3.42 6.61 29.14
CA GLY A 475 -4.37 7.68 28.86
C GLY A 475 -4.49 8.08 27.39
N SER A 476 -3.45 7.87 26.57
CA SER A 476 -3.53 8.18 25.14
C SER A 476 -4.49 7.29 24.35
N ALA A 477 -4.97 6.18 24.95
CA ALA A 477 -6.03 5.37 24.39
C ALA A 477 -7.43 5.99 24.54
N LEU A 478 -7.60 6.97 25.43
CA LEU A 478 -8.89 7.57 25.69
C LEU A 478 -9.23 8.66 24.66
N ASP A 479 -10.44 8.66 24.14
CA ASP A 479 -11.01 9.75 23.33
C ASP A 479 -10.97 11.07 24.12
N ALA A 480 -11.26 11.03 25.43
CA ALA A 480 -11.15 12.17 26.33
C ALA A 480 -9.75 12.80 26.33
N GLN A 481 -8.68 12.01 26.20
CA GLN A 481 -7.30 12.53 26.13
C GLN A 481 -7.06 13.32 24.85
N SER A 482 -7.62 12.89 23.71
CA SER A 482 -7.51 13.61 22.43
C SER A 482 -8.20 14.99 22.46
N LYS A 483 -9.13 15.18 23.41
CA LYS A 483 -9.87 16.42 23.65
C LYS A 483 -9.17 17.38 24.60
N MET A 484 -8.00 17.01 25.12
CA MET A 484 -7.21 17.87 26.03
C MET A 484 -6.39 18.90 25.27
N GLN A 485 -6.51 20.17 25.64
CA GLN A 485 -5.68 21.25 25.10
C GLN A 485 -4.44 21.46 25.96
N ALA A 486 -3.32 20.84 25.56
CA ALA A 486 -2.05 20.90 26.31
C ALA A 486 -1.33 22.26 26.26
N ASN A 487 -1.65 23.12 25.29
CA ASN A 487 -0.93 24.39 25.05
C ASN A 487 -1.34 25.55 25.97
N LEU A 488 -2.18 25.30 26.98
CA LEU A 488 -2.67 26.32 27.89
C LEU A 488 -2.03 26.15 29.26
N SER A 489 -1.83 27.26 29.98
CA SER A 489 -1.38 27.27 31.38
C SER A 489 -2.31 26.48 32.32
N VAL A 490 -3.54 26.21 31.86
CA VAL A 490 -4.56 25.41 32.52
C VAL A 490 -5.04 24.38 31.50
N PRO A 491 -4.85 23.08 31.73
CA PRO A 491 -5.26 22.05 30.78
C PRO A 491 -6.78 22.00 30.69
N LEU A 492 -7.29 22.49 29.55
CA LEU A 492 -8.71 22.61 29.27
C LEU A 492 -9.13 21.45 28.37
N SER A 493 -10.09 20.66 28.83
CA SER A 493 -10.76 19.65 28.04
C SER A 493 -11.83 20.30 27.15
N LEU A 494 -11.91 19.87 25.90
CA LEU A 494 -13.07 20.15 25.04
C LEU A 494 -14.33 19.47 25.62
N PRO A 495 -15.54 19.89 25.19
CA PRO A 495 -16.77 19.25 25.66
C PRO A 495 -16.74 17.73 25.48
N LEU A 496 -16.87 17.01 26.59
CA LEU A 496 -17.05 15.55 26.60
C LEU A 496 -18.54 15.20 26.39
N ALA A 497 -18.85 13.93 26.15
CA ALA A 497 -20.23 13.45 26.21
C ALA A 497 -20.72 13.39 27.69
N PRO A 498 -22.04 13.46 27.97
CA PRO A 498 -22.56 13.30 29.34
C PRO A 498 -22.15 11.98 29.98
N GLU A 499 -22.12 10.90 29.20
CA GLU A 499 -21.63 9.57 29.57
C GLU A 499 -20.39 9.24 28.72
N GLN A 500 -19.34 10.05 28.91
CA GLN A 500 -18.07 9.88 28.21
C GLN A 500 -17.49 8.48 28.43
N TRP A 501 -17.67 7.86 29.60
CA TRP A 501 -17.17 6.49 29.81
C TRP A 501 -17.74 5.47 28.82
N LYS A 502 -19.02 5.60 28.41
CA LYS A 502 -19.60 4.75 27.36
C LYS A 502 -18.98 5.04 26.00
N VAL A 503 -18.63 6.30 25.71
CA VAL A 503 -17.91 6.69 24.49
C VAL A 503 -16.52 6.04 24.46
N GLU A 504 -15.82 5.99 25.59
CA GLU A 504 -14.54 5.30 25.69
C GLU A 504 -14.69 3.80 25.41
N VAL A 505 -15.66 3.13 26.03
CA VAL A 505 -15.93 1.71 25.79
C VAL A 505 -16.23 1.45 24.31
N ARG A 506 -17.04 2.30 23.66
CA ARG A 506 -17.29 2.22 22.20
C ARG A 506 -16.03 2.34 21.36
N SER A 507 -15.20 3.33 21.67
CA SER A 507 -13.94 3.57 20.96
C SER A 507 -13.01 2.36 21.08
N LEU A 508 -12.85 1.85 22.31
CA LEU A 508 -11.99 0.73 22.62
C LEU A 508 -12.48 -0.58 22.00
N PHE A 509 -13.79 -0.86 22.06
CA PHE A 509 -14.37 -2.03 21.42
C PHE A 509 -14.16 -2.03 19.90
N LYS A 510 -14.41 -0.89 19.24
CA LYS A 510 -14.16 -0.75 17.79
C LYS A 510 -12.67 -0.89 17.46
N ALA A 511 -11.79 -0.31 18.27
CA ALA A 511 -10.34 -0.47 18.12
C ALA A 511 -9.92 -1.94 18.27
N SER A 512 -10.51 -2.67 19.23
CA SER A 512 -10.26 -4.09 19.44
C SER A 512 -10.72 -4.95 18.25
N LEU A 513 -11.83 -4.60 17.59
CA LEU A 513 -12.26 -5.25 16.35
C LEU A 513 -11.34 -4.94 15.16
N ALA A 514 -10.93 -3.68 15.01
CA ALA A 514 -9.94 -3.27 14.01
C ALA A 514 -8.60 -4.00 14.22
N ARG A 515 -8.23 -4.21 15.49
CA ARG A 515 -7.02 -4.94 15.88
C ARG A 515 -7.03 -6.38 15.37
N ILE A 516 -8.16 -7.10 15.41
CA ILE A 516 -8.29 -8.44 14.81
C ILE A 516 -7.89 -8.43 13.32
N GLN A 517 -8.37 -7.44 12.58
CA GLN A 517 -8.12 -7.32 11.14
C GLN A 517 -6.64 -6.98 10.85
N ILE A 518 -6.07 -6.07 11.65
CA ILE A 518 -4.67 -5.62 11.53
C ILE A 518 -3.70 -6.73 11.92
N ASP A 519 -3.91 -7.41 13.04
CA ASP A 519 -3.03 -8.50 13.49
C ASP A 519 -2.99 -9.61 12.45
N LEU A 520 -4.16 -10.02 11.93
CA LEU A 520 -4.21 -11.03 10.89
C LEU A 520 -3.47 -10.59 9.63
N ARG A 521 -3.68 -9.35 9.16
CA ARG A 521 -2.94 -8.80 8.02
C ARG A 521 -1.42 -8.82 8.26
N ASP A 522 -0.99 -8.40 9.45
CA ASP A 522 0.42 -8.24 9.77
C ASP A 522 1.13 -9.58 9.91
N TYR A 523 0.49 -10.59 10.50
CA TYR A 523 0.99 -11.97 10.51
C TYR A 523 1.13 -12.52 9.09
N MET A 524 0.11 -12.32 8.23
CA MET A 524 0.11 -12.84 6.86
C MET A 524 1.11 -12.12 5.94
N ARG A 525 1.55 -10.92 6.31
CA ARG A 525 2.59 -10.16 5.61
C ARG A 525 3.98 -10.29 6.23
N GLY A 526 4.10 -10.97 7.36
CA GLY A 526 5.38 -11.04 8.08
C GLY A 526 5.88 -9.69 8.56
N ALA A 527 4.98 -8.76 8.93
CA ALA A 527 5.36 -7.38 9.27
C ALA A 527 6.38 -7.30 10.42
N ALA A 528 6.35 -8.27 11.33
CA ALA A 528 7.27 -8.38 12.46
C ALA A 528 8.51 -9.27 12.21
N ALA A 529 8.63 -9.92 11.03
CA ALA A 529 9.75 -10.84 10.74
C ALA A 529 11.13 -10.17 10.83
N ASN A 530 11.18 -8.88 10.47
CA ASN A 530 12.39 -8.08 10.48
C ASN A 530 12.53 -7.21 11.75
N VAL A 531 11.63 -7.36 12.73
CA VAL A 531 11.67 -6.60 13.99
C VAL A 531 12.52 -7.36 15.00
N ALA A 532 13.59 -6.72 15.47
CA ALA A 532 14.50 -7.33 16.43
C ALA A 532 13.77 -7.80 17.69
N GLY A 533 13.99 -9.06 18.07
CA GLY A 533 13.38 -9.66 19.25
C GLY A 533 12.06 -10.38 19.00
N PHE A 534 11.56 -10.43 17.76
CA PHE A 534 10.46 -11.31 17.38
C PHE A 534 10.99 -12.66 16.88
N LYS A 535 10.21 -13.70 17.13
CA LYS A 535 10.41 -15.05 16.62
C LYS A 535 9.12 -15.56 16.02
N ASP A 536 9.23 -16.36 14.98
CA ASP A 536 8.10 -17.05 14.40
C ASP A 536 7.70 -18.22 15.32
N HIS A 537 6.47 -18.17 15.81
CA HIS A 537 5.84 -19.21 16.62
C HIS A 537 4.74 -19.92 15.84
N THR A 538 4.76 -19.86 14.51
CA THR A 538 3.88 -20.67 13.66
C THR A 538 4.10 -22.14 13.96
N GLU A 539 3.03 -22.83 14.36
CA GLU A 539 3.07 -24.28 14.58
C GLU A 539 3.37 -25.01 13.26
N SER A 540 4.10 -26.14 13.35
CA SER A 540 4.40 -26.96 12.17
C SER A 540 3.11 -27.47 11.53
N GLY A 541 2.97 -27.27 10.21
CA GLY A 541 1.77 -27.61 9.45
C GLY A 541 0.94 -26.39 9.02
N TYR A 542 1.09 -25.22 9.65
CA TYR A 542 0.30 -24.03 9.28
C TYR A 542 0.98 -23.08 8.28
N THR A 543 2.03 -23.54 7.59
CA THR A 543 2.76 -22.74 6.59
C THR A 543 1.89 -22.32 5.40
N GLU A 544 0.78 -23.04 5.15
CA GLU A 544 -0.18 -22.73 4.08
C GLU A 544 -1.10 -21.53 4.38
N MET A 545 -1.07 -20.97 5.60
CA MET A 545 -1.99 -19.90 6.02
C MET A 545 -1.94 -18.65 5.15
N CYS A 546 -0.78 -18.35 4.56
CA CYS A 546 -0.55 -17.17 3.73
C CYS A 546 -1.40 -17.23 2.46
N GLY A 547 -1.39 -18.39 1.78
CA GLY A 547 -2.21 -18.65 0.61
C GLY A 547 -3.72 -18.72 0.91
N ALA A 548 -4.08 -18.82 2.19
CA ALA A 548 -5.46 -18.79 2.66
C ALA A 548 -5.92 -17.39 3.09
N TYR A 549 -5.09 -16.34 3.08
CA TYR A 549 -5.50 -14.99 3.45
C TYR A 549 -5.79 -14.10 2.24
N LYS A 550 -6.99 -13.52 2.20
CA LYS A 550 -7.45 -12.53 1.22
C LYS A 550 -7.44 -11.13 1.82
N PHE A 551 -6.93 -10.18 1.06
CA PHE A 551 -7.02 -8.76 1.39
C PHE A 551 -7.23 -7.93 0.12
N ARG A 552 -7.65 -6.67 0.29
CA ARG A 552 -7.77 -5.75 -0.83
C ARG A 552 -6.42 -5.07 -1.05
N THR A 553 -5.86 -5.23 -2.24
CA THR A 553 -4.64 -4.52 -2.61
C THR A 553 -5.00 -3.13 -3.12
N VAL A 554 -4.48 -2.10 -2.46
CA VAL A 554 -4.55 -0.73 -2.97
C VAL A 554 -3.36 -0.51 -3.92
N GLY A 555 -3.64 0.01 -5.12
CA GLY A 555 -2.61 0.39 -6.10
C GLY A 555 -2.11 -0.73 -7.02
N TRP A 556 -2.67 -1.94 -6.94
CA TRP A 556 -2.37 -3.02 -7.88
C TRP A 556 -3.57 -3.27 -8.78
N THR A 557 -3.43 -2.91 -10.06
CA THR A 557 -4.34 -3.38 -11.11
C THR A 557 -3.76 -4.66 -11.70
N ASN A 558 -4.56 -5.73 -11.77
CA ASN A 558 -4.31 -6.79 -12.73
C ASN A 558 -4.53 -6.18 -14.12
N ILE A 559 -3.48 -5.59 -14.70
CA ILE A 559 -3.50 -5.20 -16.11
C ILE A 559 -3.75 -6.49 -16.87
N ASN A 560 -4.89 -6.55 -17.55
CA ASN A 560 -5.18 -7.70 -18.40
C ASN A 560 -4.09 -7.75 -19.48
N ALA A 561 -3.11 -8.62 -19.27
CA ALA A 561 -1.97 -8.76 -20.15
C ALA A 561 -2.43 -9.01 -21.59
N TRP A 562 -3.55 -9.72 -21.78
CA TRP A 562 -4.15 -9.94 -23.10
C TRP A 562 -4.65 -8.65 -23.74
N ALA A 563 -5.38 -7.81 -22.99
CA ALA A 563 -5.85 -6.54 -23.53
C ALA A 563 -4.68 -5.64 -23.94
N PHE A 564 -3.62 -5.61 -23.11
CA PHE A 564 -2.39 -4.88 -23.42
C PHE A 564 -1.68 -5.41 -24.67
N TRP A 565 -1.46 -6.72 -24.76
CA TRP A 565 -0.83 -7.35 -25.92
C TRP A 565 -1.67 -7.25 -27.20
N LEU A 566 -2.99 -7.35 -27.07
CA LEU A 566 -3.94 -7.19 -28.17
C LEU A 566 -3.92 -5.76 -28.70
N LEU A 567 -3.88 -4.75 -27.82
CA LEU A 567 -3.72 -3.35 -28.22
C LEU A 567 -2.41 -3.15 -28.99
N ILE A 568 -1.28 -3.64 -28.47
CA ILE A 568 0.02 -3.56 -29.16
C ILE A 568 -0.05 -4.23 -30.53
N THR A 569 -0.65 -5.42 -30.60
CA THR A 569 -0.75 -6.19 -31.85
C THR A 569 -1.66 -5.49 -32.84
N LEU A 570 -2.76 -4.88 -32.39
CA LEU A 570 -3.66 -4.12 -33.22
C LEU A 570 -3.01 -2.85 -33.76
N VAL A 571 -2.23 -2.12 -32.95
CA VAL A 571 -1.43 -0.97 -33.41
C VAL A 571 -0.44 -1.39 -34.49
N VAL A 572 0.28 -2.49 -34.28
CA VAL A 572 1.23 -3.04 -35.26
C VAL A 572 0.50 -3.48 -36.53
N ALA A 573 -0.65 -4.15 -36.41
CA ALA A 573 -1.45 -4.60 -37.56
C ALA A 573 -2.00 -3.42 -38.37
N VAL A 574 -2.58 -2.41 -37.71
CA VAL A 574 -3.04 -1.18 -38.36
C VAL A 574 -1.87 -0.49 -39.05
N TYR A 575 -0.71 -0.39 -38.40
CA TYR A 575 0.50 0.14 -39.02
C TYR A 575 0.86 -0.59 -40.33
N PHE A 576 0.87 -1.92 -40.33
CA PHE A 576 1.16 -2.70 -41.55
C PHE A 576 0.05 -2.62 -42.62
N LEU A 577 -1.22 -2.49 -42.22
CA LEU A 577 -2.34 -2.30 -43.14
C LEU A 577 -2.36 -0.88 -43.75
N SER A 578 -1.82 0.10 -43.01
CA SER A 578 -1.70 1.50 -43.45
C SER A 578 -0.58 1.72 -44.45
N TRP A 579 0.31 0.73 -44.62
CA TRP A 579 1.12 0.64 -45.82
C TRP A 579 0.20 0.37 -47.00
N GLU A 580 -0.41 1.45 -47.53
CA GLU A 580 -0.94 1.43 -48.88
C GLU A 580 0.17 0.88 -49.77
N LEU A 581 -0.16 -0.25 -50.41
CA LEU A 581 0.58 -0.88 -51.49
C LEU A 581 0.62 0.11 -52.66
N GLY A 582 1.39 1.19 -52.51
CA GLY A 582 1.80 2.04 -53.60
C GLY A 582 2.31 1.11 -54.68
N GLU A 583 1.71 1.24 -55.86
CA GLU A 583 1.68 0.34 -57.02
C GLU A 583 3.08 -0.16 -57.46
N SER A 584 3.75 -0.90 -56.59
CA SER A 584 5.06 -1.48 -56.84
C SER A 584 4.79 -2.87 -57.39
N SER A 585 5.36 -3.07 -58.59
CA SER A 585 5.61 -4.33 -59.28
C SER A 585 5.09 -5.59 -58.56
N LYS A 586 4.26 -6.38 -59.25
CA LYS A 586 3.70 -7.67 -58.80
C LYS A 586 4.71 -8.63 -58.14
N GLU A 587 6.02 -8.45 -58.33
CA GLU A 587 7.07 -9.23 -57.66
C GLU A 587 7.35 -8.85 -56.19
N GLN A 588 7.04 -7.63 -55.74
CA GLN A 588 7.28 -7.24 -54.34
C GLN A 588 6.16 -7.67 -53.39
N LYS A 589 4.92 -7.83 -53.89
CA LYS A 589 3.78 -8.33 -53.09
C LYS A 589 4.05 -9.74 -52.55
N THR A 590 4.64 -10.62 -53.35
CA THR A 590 4.93 -12.01 -52.94
C THR A 590 5.97 -12.12 -51.84
N VAL A 591 6.98 -11.23 -51.82
CA VAL A 591 8.03 -11.26 -50.79
C VAL A 591 7.51 -10.73 -49.45
N ALA A 592 6.71 -9.66 -49.47
CA ALA A 592 6.10 -9.12 -48.26
C ALA A 592 5.10 -10.12 -47.63
N GLU A 593 4.25 -10.77 -48.43
CA GLU A 593 3.33 -11.81 -47.96
C GLU A 593 4.07 -13.02 -47.39
N LEU A 594 5.18 -13.46 -48.02
CA LEU A 594 5.99 -14.57 -47.49
C LEU A 594 6.67 -14.23 -46.16
N ILE A 595 7.21 -13.01 -46.03
CA ILE A 595 7.83 -12.58 -44.79
C ILE A 595 6.77 -12.51 -43.69
N TRP A 596 5.60 -11.92 -43.96
CA TRP A 596 4.50 -11.83 -42.98
C TRP A 596 3.97 -13.20 -42.55
N ALA A 597 3.76 -14.12 -43.49
CA ALA A 597 3.38 -15.49 -43.17
C ALA A 597 4.44 -16.17 -42.30
N ALA A 598 5.73 -15.97 -42.61
CA ALA A 598 6.82 -16.56 -41.84
C ALA A 598 6.95 -15.96 -40.43
N THR A 599 6.86 -14.64 -40.25
CA THR A 599 6.93 -13.99 -38.92
C THR A 599 5.68 -14.25 -38.09
N ALA A 600 4.48 -14.20 -38.68
CA ALA A 600 3.24 -14.50 -37.98
C ALA A 600 3.24 -15.96 -37.49
N VAL A 601 3.63 -16.91 -38.34
CA VAL A 601 3.76 -18.32 -37.94
C VAL A 601 4.83 -18.50 -36.86
N ARG A 602 5.97 -17.80 -36.93
CA ARG A 602 7.00 -17.87 -35.88
C ARG A 602 6.52 -17.30 -34.55
N ALA A 603 5.83 -16.17 -34.57
CA ALA A 603 5.29 -15.53 -33.37
C ALA A 603 4.21 -16.40 -32.72
N VAL A 604 3.27 -16.93 -33.51
CA VAL A 604 2.24 -17.88 -33.04
C VAL A 604 2.90 -19.15 -32.49
N LYS A 605 3.94 -19.68 -33.13
CA LYS A 605 4.64 -20.88 -32.66
C LYS A 605 5.44 -20.65 -31.37
N LEU A 606 6.03 -19.46 -31.19
CA LEU A 606 6.71 -19.07 -29.95
C LEU A 606 5.71 -18.86 -28.80
N MET A 607 4.56 -18.23 -29.09
CA MET A 607 3.48 -18.05 -28.11
C MET A 607 2.86 -19.41 -27.74
N TYR A 608 2.60 -20.29 -28.70
CA TYR A 608 2.10 -21.65 -28.46
C TYR A 608 3.10 -22.50 -27.65
N ARG A 609 4.41 -22.41 -27.94
CA ARG A 609 5.44 -23.11 -27.15
C ARG A 609 5.50 -22.62 -25.70
N LYS A 610 5.32 -21.31 -25.48
CA LYS A 610 5.29 -20.73 -24.13
C LYS A 610 3.99 -21.09 -23.39
N TRP A 611 2.87 -21.20 -24.12
CA TRP A 611 1.56 -21.63 -23.61
C TRP A 611 1.45 -23.14 -23.35
N ALA A 612 2.15 -23.99 -24.10
CA ALA A 612 2.19 -25.44 -23.87
C ALA A 612 3.22 -25.85 -22.78
N SER A 613 3.95 -24.88 -22.24
CA SER A 613 4.97 -25.08 -21.19
C SER A 613 4.49 -25.08 -19.72
N PRO A 614 3.30 -24.56 -19.32
CA PRO A 614 2.89 -24.57 -17.92
C PRO A 614 2.55 -25.97 -17.38
N GLU A 615 2.03 -26.87 -18.22
CA GLU A 615 1.60 -28.20 -17.74
C GLU A 615 2.77 -29.17 -17.46
N ARG A 616 3.94 -29.00 -18.11
CA ARG A 616 5.11 -29.85 -17.80
C ARG A 616 5.79 -29.47 -16.49
N ALA A 617 5.85 -28.18 -16.15
CA ALA A 617 6.50 -27.76 -14.91
C ALA A 617 5.77 -28.26 -13.66
N THR A 618 4.44 -28.36 -13.69
CA THR A 618 3.63 -28.90 -12.59
C THR A 618 3.67 -30.43 -12.51
N VAL A 619 3.77 -31.13 -13.65
CA VAL A 619 3.89 -32.60 -13.66
C VAL A 619 5.30 -33.04 -13.20
N ASP A 620 6.34 -32.32 -13.64
CA ASP A 620 7.72 -32.61 -13.23
C ASP A 620 7.97 -32.25 -11.75
N ALA A 621 7.34 -31.19 -11.23
CA ALA A 621 7.38 -30.85 -9.80
C ALA A 621 6.66 -31.89 -8.93
N ASN A 622 5.50 -32.39 -9.36
CA ASN A 622 4.76 -33.43 -8.64
C ASN A 622 5.46 -34.80 -8.71
N GLN A 623 6.15 -35.12 -9.82
CA GLN A 623 6.97 -36.33 -9.91
C GLN A 623 8.27 -36.24 -9.08
N ALA A 624 8.88 -35.05 -8.98
CA ALA A 624 10.03 -34.82 -8.10
C ALA A 624 9.65 -34.90 -6.61
N ALA A 625 8.47 -34.41 -6.22
CA ALA A 625 7.96 -34.53 -4.86
C ALA A 625 7.64 -35.99 -4.50
N ALA A 626 6.97 -36.74 -5.40
CA ALA A 626 6.67 -38.16 -5.18
C ALA A 626 7.92 -39.05 -5.11
N ALA A 627 8.99 -38.72 -5.84
CA ALA A 627 10.27 -39.44 -5.77
C ALA A 627 11.00 -39.22 -4.43
N ASN A 628 10.85 -38.04 -3.81
CA ASN A 628 11.46 -37.76 -2.51
C ASN A 628 10.74 -38.45 -1.34
N GLU A 629 9.41 -38.60 -1.40
CA GLU A 629 8.67 -39.37 -0.38
C GLU A 629 9.00 -40.87 -0.40
N SER A 630 9.27 -41.45 -1.58
CA SER A 630 9.67 -42.86 -1.67
C SER A 630 11.06 -43.16 -1.09
N ASN A 631 11.96 -42.17 -1.03
CA ASN A 631 13.29 -42.34 -0.44
C ASN A 631 13.31 -42.10 1.08
N ALA A 632 12.37 -41.33 1.62
CA ALA A 632 12.26 -41.10 3.07
C ALA A 632 11.66 -42.30 3.82
N ALA A 633 10.83 -43.12 3.16
CA ALA A 633 10.24 -44.32 3.77
C ALA A 633 11.23 -45.51 3.93
N GLY A 634 12.42 -45.45 3.33
CA GLY A 634 13.41 -46.54 3.33
C GLY A 634 14.46 -46.48 4.44
N MET A 635 14.49 -45.43 5.26
CA MET A 635 15.60 -45.17 6.20
C MET A 635 15.22 -45.20 7.70
N SER A 636 14.01 -45.65 8.05
CA SER A 636 13.58 -45.79 9.45
C SER A 636 13.44 -47.27 9.85
N ALA A 637 14.55 -48.00 9.81
CA ALA A 637 14.69 -49.29 10.47
C ALA A 637 16.13 -49.45 10.97
N VAL A 638 16.53 -48.60 11.92
CA VAL A 638 17.76 -48.79 12.69
C VAL A 638 17.40 -48.92 14.16
N HIS A 639 17.64 -50.13 14.63
CA HIS A 639 17.71 -50.63 15.99
C HIS A 639 18.22 -49.57 16.99
N VAL A 640 17.42 -49.25 18.00
CA VAL A 640 17.92 -48.64 19.25
C VAL A 640 17.85 -49.71 20.32
N VAL A 641 19.05 -50.12 20.74
CA VAL A 641 19.33 -50.97 21.90
C VAL A 641 19.18 -50.09 23.14
N GLY A 642 18.53 -50.62 24.16
CA GLY A 642 18.36 -49.94 25.44
C GLY A 642 19.68 -49.77 26.18
N GLU A 643 19.87 -48.59 26.75
CA GLU A 643 20.76 -48.35 27.87
C GLU A 643 19.87 -47.89 29.03
N ASP A 644 19.82 -48.76 30.04
CA ASP A 644 19.34 -48.47 31.38
C ASP A 644 20.39 -47.53 32.02
N GLU A 645 19.99 -46.31 32.35
CA GLU A 645 20.74 -45.47 33.29
C GLU A 645 19.88 -45.30 34.55
N ASP A 646 20.29 -46.04 35.58
CA ASP A 646 19.99 -45.82 36.98
C ASP A 646 20.56 -44.44 37.37
N GLU A 647 19.70 -43.50 37.79
CA GLU A 647 20.13 -42.33 38.55
C GLU A 647 19.66 -42.48 39.99
N ASP A 648 20.66 -42.67 40.83
CA ASP A 648 20.60 -42.80 42.28
C ASP A 648 20.01 -41.55 42.96
N GLU A 649 19.17 -41.83 43.95
CA GLU A 649 18.79 -40.93 45.04
C GLU A 649 20.01 -40.64 45.92
N ASP A 650 20.31 -39.36 46.16
CA ASP A 650 21.06 -38.77 47.29
C ASP A 650 20.93 -37.23 47.09
N GLU A 651 20.76 -36.33 48.05
CA GLU A 651 20.90 -36.30 49.50
C GLU A 651 20.23 -35.00 50.01
N ASP A 652 20.02 -34.94 51.32
CA ASP A 652 19.46 -33.84 52.13
C ASP A 652 20.24 -32.50 52.06
N GLU A 653 19.51 -31.37 52.19
CA GLU A 653 19.79 -30.26 53.16
C GLU A 653 18.61 -29.27 53.26
#